data_AF-A0A849IAR4-F1
#
_entry.id   AF-A0A849IAR4-F1
#
_cell.length_a   1.000
_cell.length_b   1.000
_cell.length_c   1.000
_cell.angle_alpha   90.00
_cell.angle_beta   90.00
_cell.angle_gamma   90.00
#
_symmetry.space_group_name_H-M   'P 1'
#
loop_
_entity.id
_entity.type
_entity.pdbx_description
1 polymer ?
#
loop_
_entity_poly.entity_id
_entity_poly.type
_entity_poly.pdbx_seq_one_letter_code
_entity_poly.pdbx_strand_id
1 'polypeptide(L)'
;MKDRSHILKIRPDPEGLDFAALREEGVRLSQEISGEVWTDFNLHDPGVTILEQLCYGLTDLAYRSGYDAKDYLAAPDGKIDYSRQALCRPDEIFSCSPVTVNDYRKLILNSVPNVDNVWIRVSAGNSVEPGGLHHVHVQLSDRVEDQENPGVRKAYADLIGKILAANRNLCEDLAGVRIARRIPFHLRGRMEIEGGRAPASILAEVCFECARYLGRRVAVHSHRELYEGGKSLEDLFTGPYTEHGYIADEDLQPWVGHFSIPELLGKIARIEGVRKIEYLFFVDVDGREREIIDLDGEEEMQAVACFILPDVEESPVSLFKGGKRYPVSMQEVEAEYERLDYRIRSNRYRKTRFDWVGSGLPEGEYRNPGEYYSIQNHFPDVYGLNHHGVPDSAPLRRKAQAAQLKGYLMLFEQIMANFLQGVEEIPELFSREEGSGRTVFHQHIGNDALPGAEDLYLADDAEMDRIVAGFDDYGDRRNRVLDYLLALYGEKFSQNSMQHLFEDAAGEKICNKIAFLENIAETGRDRFVAFNYRKPDSENGRGLQRKIQILLGLQTGEKDVRIVEHVLLRPSAGIADHTDFFSYRISVIFPSSEGRMEDAGFRKLAEETVYLNCPAHVHPEIFWLDPGRLGQFDLLHEKWLENKRRSNGADDAALNLVHFLQGLRRMKDE
;
A
#
# COMPACT_ATOMS: atom_id res chain seq x y z
N MET A 1 14.14 28.32 18.60
CA MET A 1 12.72 27.92 18.73
C MET A 1 12.70 26.42 18.89
N LYS A 2 12.02 25.87 19.91
CA LYS A 2 11.83 24.41 20.02
C LYS A 2 10.91 24.00 18.88
N ASP A 3 11.37 23.04 18.08
CA ASP A 3 10.60 22.41 17.02
C ASP A 3 9.33 21.77 17.62
N ARG A 4 8.16 22.40 17.42
CA ARG A 4 6.84 21.92 17.84
C ARG A 4 6.12 21.18 16.70
N SER A 5 6.87 20.62 15.74
CA SER A 5 6.32 19.89 14.58
C SER A 5 5.61 18.56 14.92
N HIS A 6 5.60 18.14 16.18
CA HIS A 6 4.96 16.90 16.62
C HIS A 6 4.05 17.14 17.82
N ILE A 7 2.96 16.37 17.89
CA ILE A 7 2.08 16.31 19.05
C ILE A 7 2.84 15.55 20.15
N LEU A 8 3.20 16.23 21.24
CA LEU A 8 3.81 15.58 22.41
C LEU A 8 2.81 14.57 22.97
N LYS A 9 3.26 13.33 23.20
CA LYS A 9 2.42 12.31 23.86
C LYS A 9 2.25 12.70 25.33
N ILE A 10 1.15 13.39 25.62
CA ILE A 10 0.73 13.67 26.99
C ILE A 10 0.33 12.33 27.61
N ARG A 11 0.88 12.02 28.78
CA ARG A 11 0.44 10.85 29.55
C ARG A 11 -0.86 11.21 30.25
N PRO A 12 -1.83 10.29 30.33
CA PRO A 12 -3.00 10.50 31.18
C PRO A 12 -2.55 10.90 32.58
N ASP A 13 -3.24 11.87 33.16
CA ASP A 13 -3.02 12.23 34.55
C ASP A 13 -3.36 11.01 35.43
N PRO A 14 -2.39 10.44 36.18
CA PRO A 14 -2.66 9.28 37.02
C PRO A 14 -3.70 9.56 38.11
N GLU A 15 -3.91 10.83 38.47
CA GLU A 15 -4.86 11.26 39.51
C GLU A 15 -6.16 11.81 38.91
N GLY A 16 -6.28 11.90 37.57
CA GLY A 16 -7.45 12.50 36.92
C GLY A 16 -8.78 11.77 37.17
N LEU A 17 -8.73 10.50 37.58
CA LEU A 17 -9.90 9.71 37.99
C LEU A 17 -10.10 9.66 39.51
N ASP A 18 -9.13 10.17 40.28
CA ASP A 18 -9.18 10.19 41.73
C ASP A 18 -9.81 11.50 42.23
N PHE A 19 -11.11 11.41 42.56
CA PHE A 19 -11.86 12.52 43.11
C PHE A 19 -11.19 13.14 44.35
N ALA A 20 -10.62 12.32 45.24
CA ALA A 20 -10.03 12.80 46.48
C ALA A 20 -8.76 13.60 46.20
N ALA A 21 -7.92 13.11 45.27
CA ALA A 21 -6.72 13.81 44.82
C ALA A 21 -7.08 15.15 44.14
N LEU A 22 -8.04 15.15 43.22
CA LEU A 22 -8.53 16.38 42.56
C LEU A 22 -9.06 17.41 43.57
N ARG A 23 -9.79 16.95 44.59
CA ARG A 23 -10.32 17.80 45.65
C ARG A 23 -9.21 18.36 46.54
N GLU A 24 -8.24 17.54 46.92
CA GLU A 24 -7.09 17.97 47.71
C GLU A 24 -6.29 19.05 46.97
N GLU A 25 -6.00 18.81 45.69
CA GLU A 25 -5.28 19.77 44.85
C GLU A 25 -6.10 21.05 44.62
N GLY A 26 -7.40 20.95 44.39
CA GLY A 26 -8.30 22.09 44.26
C GLY A 26 -8.33 22.96 45.53
N VAL A 27 -8.36 22.34 46.71
CA VAL A 27 -8.27 23.06 48.00
C VAL A 27 -6.89 23.70 48.15
N ARG A 28 -5.82 22.98 47.84
CA ARG A 28 -4.45 23.50 47.90
C ARG A 28 -4.28 24.75 47.03
N LEU A 29 -4.73 24.70 45.77
CA LEU A 29 -4.70 25.83 44.83
C LEU A 29 -5.56 26.99 45.33
N SER A 30 -6.74 26.70 45.88
CA SER A 30 -7.63 27.73 46.45
C SER A 30 -6.99 28.44 47.64
N GLN A 31 -6.31 27.72 48.53
CA GLN A 31 -5.56 28.29 49.66
C GLN A 31 -4.41 29.19 49.18
N GLU A 32 -3.66 28.72 48.18
CA GLU A 32 -2.53 29.46 47.61
C GLU A 32 -2.97 30.78 46.96
N ILE A 33 -4.08 30.76 46.22
CA ILE A 33 -4.57 31.92 45.47
C ILE A 33 -5.35 32.90 46.37
N SER A 34 -6.15 32.40 47.31
CA SER A 34 -7.01 33.25 48.16
C SER A 34 -6.29 33.84 49.37
N GLY A 35 -5.15 33.27 49.78
CA GLY A 35 -4.36 33.73 50.91
C GLY A 35 -5.20 33.79 52.20
N GLU A 36 -5.37 35.00 52.76
CA GLU A 36 -6.13 35.21 54.01
C GLU A 36 -7.62 35.51 53.79
N VAL A 37 -8.11 35.53 52.54
CA VAL A 37 -9.50 35.93 52.23
C VAL A 37 -10.48 34.78 52.47
N TRP A 38 -10.16 33.56 52.02
CA TRP A 38 -10.99 32.38 52.21
C TRP A 38 -10.24 31.37 53.07
N THR A 39 -10.68 31.22 54.32
CA THR A 39 -9.95 30.44 55.35
C THR A 39 -10.71 29.20 55.84
N ASP A 40 -11.98 29.06 55.47
CA ASP A 40 -12.82 27.92 55.84
C ASP A 40 -13.02 26.97 54.65
N PHE A 41 -12.43 25.78 54.73
CA PHE A 41 -12.52 24.74 53.70
C PHE A 41 -13.27 23.49 54.19
N ASN A 42 -14.22 23.68 55.12
CA ASN A 42 -15.06 22.60 55.63
C ASN A 42 -16.28 22.33 54.72
N LEU A 43 -16.88 21.15 54.88
CA LEU A 43 -18.02 20.66 54.06
C LEU A 43 -19.29 21.53 54.07
N HIS A 44 -19.41 22.45 55.03
CA HIS A 44 -20.58 23.33 55.14
C HIS A 44 -20.43 24.61 54.31
N ASP A 45 -19.22 24.90 53.82
CA ASP A 45 -18.94 26.06 52.97
C ASP A 45 -19.47 25.82 51.54
N PRO A 46 -20.31 26.71 50.98
CA PRO A 46 -20.81 26.58 49.61
C PRO A 46 -19.72 26.58 48.54
N GLY A 47 -18.61 27.27 48.74
CA GLY A 47 -17.46 27.27 47.84
C GLY A 47 -16.78 25.90 47.78
N VAL A 48 -16.69 25.20 48.91
CA VAL A 48 -16.21 23.81 48.95
C VAL A 48 -17.17 22.88 48.23
N THR A 49 -18.48 23.09 48.40
CA THR A 49 -19.50 22.31 47.66
C THR A 49 -19.34 22.51 46.14
N ILE A 50 -19.13 23.76 45.68
CA ILE A 50 -18.88 24.06 44.26
C ILE A 50 -17.62 23.36 43.77
N LEU A 51 -16.52 23.45 44.53
CA LEU A 51 -15.27 22.79 44.19
C LEU A 51 -15.44 21.28 44.04
N GLU A 52 -16.16 20.63 44.97
CA GLU A 52 -16.44 19.20 44.87
C GLU A 52 -17.23 18.84 43.60
N GLN A 53 -18.22 19.64 43.20
CA GLN A 53 -18.94 19.38 41.95
C GLN A 53 -18.06 19.57 40.71
N LEU A 54 -17.15 20.54 40.73
CA LEU A 54 -16.15 20.72 39.67
C LEU A 54 -15.18 19.53 39.61
N CYS A 55 -14.66 19.07 40.75
CA CYS A 55 -13.82 17.87 40.82
C CYS A 55 -14.54 16.65 40.26
N TYR A 56 -15.82 16.45 40.59
CA TYR A 56 -16.62 15.37 40.03
C TYR A 56 -16.76 15.51 38.51
N GLY A 57 -17.09 16.70 37.99
CA GLY A 57 -17.15 16.95 36.55
C GLY A 57 -15.83 16.64 35.83
N LEU A 58 -14.70 17.02 36.43
CA LEU A 58 -13.37 16.70 35.89
C LEU A 58 -13.10 15.18 35.82
N THR A 59 -13.59 14.38 36.77
CA THR A 59 -13.44 12.91 36.68
C THR A 59 -14.16 12.32 35.47
N ASP A 60 -15.32 12.86 35.06
CA ASP A 60 -16.03 12.42 33.85
C ASP A 60 -15.23 12.79 32.59
N LEU A 61 -14.70 14.02 32.52
CA LEU A 61 -13.84 14.42 31.40
C LEU A 61 -12.60 13.53 31.28
N ALA A 62 -11.94 13.25 32.41
CA ALA A 62 -10.78 12.38 32.46
C ALA A 62 -11.12 10.95 32.01
N TYR A 63 -12.26 10.40 32.49
CA TYR A 63 -12.75 9.09 32.07
C TYR A 63 -12.98 9.00 30.57
N ARG A 64 -13.67 9.98 30.00
CA ARG A 64 -13.98 10.02 28.55
C ARG A 64 -12.76 10.28 27.69
N SER A 65 -11.76 11.00 28.20
CA SER A 65 -10.47 11.19 27.51
C SER A 65 -9.60 9.93 27.45
N GLY A 66 -9.97 8.90 28.23
CA GLY A 66 -9.26 7.62 28.33
C GLY A 66 -9.78 6.51 27.43
N TYR A 67 -10.75 6.77 26.53
CA TYR A 67 -11.26 5.74 25.62
C TYR A 67 -10.19 5.27 24.62
N ASP A 68 -10.39 4.07 24.06
CA ASP A 68 -9.55 3.56 22.98
C ASP A 68 -9.75 4.43 21.71
N ALA A 69 -8.71 4.59 20.92
CA ALA A 69 -8.76 5.34 19.66
C ALA A 69 -9.91 4.88 18.74
N LYS A 70 -10.16 3.57 18.69
CA LYS A 70 -11.22 2.99 17.86
C LYS A 70 -12.62 3.43 18.29
N ASP A 71 -12.82 3.75 19.57
CA ASP A 71 -14.13 4.13 20.12
C ASP A 71 -14.45 5.60 19.82
N TYR A 72 -13.43 6.48 19.74
CA TYR A 72 -13.62 7.85 19.24
C TYR A 72 -13.95 7.88 17.76
N LEU A 73 -13.42 6.93 16.98
CA LEU A 73 -13.60 6.88 15.52
C LEU A 73 -14.85 6.11 15.08
N ALA A 74 -15.51 5.39 15.99
CA ALA A 74 -16.69 4.60 15.69
C ALA A 74 -17.94 5.48 15.54
N ALA A 75 -18.73 5.21 14.51
CA ALA A 75 -20.08 5.74 14.38
C ALA A 75 -21.06 4.98 15.30
N PRO A 76 -22.31 5.45 15.49
CA PRO A 76 -23.30 4.80 16.35
C PRO A 76 -23.60 3.31 16.03
N ASP A 77 -23.27 2.85 14.83
CA ASP A 77 -23.38 1.44 14.43
C ASP A 77 -22.13 0.59 14.75
N GLY A 78 -21.15 1.17 15.44
CA GLY A 78 -19.87 0.55 15.82
C GLY A 78 -18.81 0.54 14.72
N LYS A 79 -19.14 1.03 13.51
CA LYS A 79 -18.22 0.99 12.37
C LYS A 79 -17.34 2.23 12.32
N ILE A 80 -16.12 2.01 11.85
CA ILE A 80 -15.14 3.08 11.60
C ILE A 80 -15.10 3.34 10.10
N ASP A 81 -15.22 4.61 9.72
CA ASP A 81 -14.94 5.03 8.34
C ASP A 81 -13.44 5.17 8.14
N TYR A 82 -12.78 4.03 7.88
CA TYR A 82 -11.35 3.97 7.60
C TYR A 82 -10.91 4.91 6.48
N SER A 83 -11.75 5.05 5.44
CA SER A 83 -11.43 5.92 4.31
C SER A 83 -11.40 7.37 4.75
N ARG A 84 -12.44 7.84 5.46
CA ARG A 84 -12.49 9.21 5.99
C ARG A 84 -11.30 9.51 6.91
N GLN A 85 -10.81 8.53 7.66
CA GLN A 85 -9.66 8.69 8.57
C GLN A 85 -8.28 8.50 7.91
N ALA A 86 -8.22 8.39 6.58
CA ALA A 86 -7.00 8.05 5.84
C ALA A 86 -6.30 6.81 6.42
N LEU A 87 -7.06 5.77 6.79
CA LEU A 87 -6.56 4.48 7.24
C LEU A 87 -6.75 3.45 6.13
N CYS A 88 -5.65 2.90 5.62
CA CYS A 88 -5.69 1.96 4.51
C CYS A 88 -5.74 0.51 4.99
N ARG A 89 -6.38 -0.36 4.20
CA ARG A 89 -6.38 -1.80 4.49
C ARG A 89 -5.01 -2.42 4.24
N PRO A 90 -4.61 -3.47 4.99
CA PRO A 90 -3.34 -4.15 4.80
C PRO A 90 -3.09 -4.64 3.36
N ASP A 91 -4.11 -5.21 2.71
CA ASP A 91 -4.02 -5.73 1.35
C ASP A 91 -3.82 -4.63 0.29
N GLU A 92 -4.22 -3.40 0.60
CA GLU A 92 -4.12 -2.23 -0.28
C GLU A 92 -2.81 -1.46 -0.08
N ILE A 93 -2.33 -1.35 1.17
CA ILE A 93 -1.19 -0.49 1.53
C ILE A 93 0.17 -1.20 1.46
N PHE A 94 0.22 -2.50 1.77
CA PHE A 94 1.48 -3.26 1.77
C PHE A 94 1.86 -3.76 0.38
N SER A 95 0.86 -4.03 -0.47
CA SER A 95 1.09 -4.39 -1.88
C SER A 95 1.74 -3.24 -2.63
N CYS A 96 2.76 -3.53 -3.43
CA CYS A 96 3.44 -2.55 -4.27
C CYS A 96 3.52 -3.02 -5.73
N SER A 97 3.70 -2.09 -6.67
CA SER A 97 4.04 -2.45 -8.05
C SER A 97 5.39 -3.18 -8.10
N PRO A 98 5.64 -4.04 -9.10
CA PRO A 98 6.83 -4.88 -9.11
C PRO A 98 8.12 -4.05 -9.19
N VAL A 99 9.05 -4.29 -8.27
CA VAL A 99 10.35 -3.60 -8.24
C VAL A 99 11.50 -4.55 -8.52
N THR A 100 11.43 -5.75 -7.95
CA THR A 100 12.49 -6.75 -8.10
C THR A 100 12.24 -7.68 -9.29
N VAL A 101 13.29 -8.38 -9.71
CA VAL A 101 13.21 -9.46 -10.69
C VAL A 101 12.17 -10.51 -10.26
N ASN A 102 12.14 -10.87 -8.98
CA ASN A 102 11.17 -11.83 -8.47
C ASN A 102 9.75 -11.28 -8.50
N ASP A 103 9.53 -9.99 -8.26
CA ASP A 103 8.21 -9.39 -8.39
C ASP A 103 7.68 -9.48 -9.82
N TYR A 104 8.52 -9.20 -10.83
CA TYR A 104 8.12 -9.40 -12.22
C TYR A 104 7.83 -10.87 -12.53
N ARG A 105 8.57 -11.82 -11.95
CA ARG A 105 8.27 -13.26 -12.08
C ARG A 105 6.90 -13.59 -11.46
N LYS A 106 6.63 -13.12 -10.24
CA LYS A 106 5.32 -13.27 -9.56
C LYS A 106 4.19 -12.69 -10.40
N LEU A 107 4.37 -11.48 -10.93
CA LEU A 107 3.39 -10.81 -11.79
C LEU A 107 3.06 -11.63 -13.04
N ILE A 108 4.08 -12.12 -13.75
CA ILE A 108 3.90 -12.94 -14.96
C ILE A 108 3.21 -14.26 -14.62
N LEU A 109 3.65 -14.96 -13.58
CA LEU A 109 3.06 -16.23 -13.15
C LEU A 109 1.60 -16.09 -12.70
N ASN A 110 1.26 -14.95 -12.08
CA ASN A 110 -0.10 -14.65 -11.66
C ASN A 110 -1.01 -14.25 -12.83
N SER A 111 -0.47 -13.56 -13.84
CA SER A 111 -1.28 -12.87 -14.86
C SER A 111 -1.34 -13.61 -16.20
N VAL A 112 -0.36 -14.46 -16.50
CA VAL A 112 -0.26 -15.17 -17.77
C VAL A 112 -0.71 -16.62 -17.57
N PRO A 113 -1.77 -17.08 -18.26
CA PRO A 113 -2.24 -18.45 -18.11
C PRO A 113 -1.20 -19.44 -18.63
N ASN A 114 -1.15 -20.64 -18.03
CA ASN A 114 -0.36 -21.77 -18.50
C ASN A 114 1.17 -21.49 -18.59
N VAL A 115 1.68 -20.63 -17.72
CA VAL A 115 3.12 -20.48 -17.48
C VAL A 115 3.51 -21.29 -16.24
N ASP A 116 4.49 -22.17 -16.40
CA ASP A 116 4.96 -23.04 -15.31
C ASP A 116 6.09 -22.40 -14.50
N ASN A 117 6.97 -21.67 -15.19
CA ASN A 117 8.07 -20.90 -14.61
C ASN A 117 8.48 -19.77 -15.57
N VAL A 118 9.17 -18.76 -15.04
CA VAL A 118 9.73 -17.64 -15.78
C VAL A 118 11.02 -17.21 -15.11
N TRP A 119 12.03 -16.87 -15.91
CA TRP A 119 13.30 -16.31 -15.47
C TRP A 119 13.54 -15.00 -16.19
N ILE A 120 14.14 -14.03 -15.50
CA ILE A 120 14.36 -12.70 -16.03
C ILE A 120 15.80 -12.30 -15.75
N ARG A 121 16.51 -11.89 -16.80
CA ARG A 121 17.84 -11.31 -16.73
C ARG A 121 17.75 -9.83 -17.07
N VAL A 122 18.35 -8.99 -16.24
CA VAL A 122 18.39 -7.53 -16.47
C VAL A 122 19.76 -7.16 -17.03
N SER A 123 19.78 -6.35 -18.10
CA SER A 123 21.01 -5.76 -18.60
C SER A 123 21.55 -4.73 -17.61
N ALA A 124 22.81 -4.87 -17.22
CA ALA A 124 23.50 -3.90 -16.36
C ALA A 124 23.94 -2.63 -17.12
N GLY A 125 23.81 -2.61 -18.45
CA GLY A 125 24.37 -1.56 -19.29
C GLY A 125 25.81 -1.86 -19.70
N ASN A 126 26.09 -1.80 -20.99
CA ASN A 126 27.45 -1.84 -21.55
C ASN A 126 27.51 -1.00 -22.84
N SER A 127 28.59 -1.11 -23.62
CA SER A 127 28.72 -0.39 -24.89
C SER A 127 27.75 -0.85 -25.99
N VAL A 128 27.04 -1.96 -25.79
CA VAL A 128 26.17 -2.61 -26.78
C VAL A 128 24.70 -2.53 -26.39
N GLU A 129 24.38 -2.71 -25.11
CA GLU A 129 23.01 -2.78 -24.60
C GLU A 129 22.84 -1.81 -23.41
N PRO A 130 21.83 -0.90 -23.43
CA PRO A 130 21.52 -0.04 -22.29
C PRO A 130 21.18 -0.83 -21.01
N GLY A 131 21.39 -0.18 -19.87
CA GLY A 131 20.95 -0.70 -18.58
C GLY A 131 19.43 -0.67 -18.44
N GLY A 132 18.87 -1.58 -17.64
CA GLY A 132 17.43 -1.64 -17.34
C GLY A 132 16.61 -2.46 -18.34
N LEU A 133 17.24 -3.15 -19.30
CA LEU A 133 16.51 -3.98 -20.26
C LEU A 133 16.28 -5.41 -19.75
N HIS A 134 15.04 -5.87 -19.80
CA HIS A 134 14.62 -7.18 -19.32
C HIS A 134 14.62 -8.23 -20.45
N HIS A 135 15.37 -9.31 -20.25
CA HIS A 135 15.36 -10.52 -21.07
C HIS A 135 14.55 -11.59 -20.35
N VAL A 136 13.37 -11.93 -20.89
CA VAL A 136 12.41 -12.82 -20.23
C VAL A 136 12.44 -14.20 -20.87
N HIS A 137 12.67 -15.23 -20.07
CA HIS A 137 12.70 -16.63 -20.48
C HIS A 137 11.52 -17.36 -19.85
N VAL A 138 10.69 -17.99 -20.67
CA VAL A 138 9.38 -18.50 -20.26
C VAL A 138 9.32 -20.00 -20.47
N GLN A 139 8.94 -20.72 -19.43
CA GLN A 139 8.55 -22.13 -19.51
C GLN A 139 7.02 -22.21 -19.54
N LEU A 140 6.48 -22.64 -20.68
CA LEU A 140 5.06 -22.91 -20.81
C LEU A 140 4.70 -24.28 -20.23
N SER A 141 3.46 -24.38 -19.75
CA SER A 141 2.83 -25.63 -19.32
C SER A 141 2.60 -26.56 -20.51
N ASP A 142 2.56 -27.87 -20.23
CA ASP A 142 2.15 -28.93 -21.16
C ASP A 142 0.77 -28.75 -21.79
N ARG A 143 -0.11 -27.93 -21.20
CA ARG A 143 -1.45 -27.63 -21.73
C ARG A 143 -1.45 -26.73 -22.96
N VAL A 144 -0.33 -26.08 -23.24
CA VAL A 144 -0.19 -25.28 -24.46
C VAL A 144 0.18 -26.22 -25.59
N GLU A 145 -0.76 -26.44 -26.51
CA GLU A 145 -0.54 -27.22 -27.72
C GLU A 145 0.40 -26.47 -28.68
N ASP A 146 1.17 -27.23 -29.47
CA ASP A 146 2.03 -26.73 -30.54
C ASP A 146 2.94 -25.55 -30.11
N GLN A 147 3.69 -25.71 -29.02
CA GLN A 147 4.54 -24.65 -28.44
C GLN A 147 5.67 -24.18 -29.36
N GLU A 148 6.02 -24.97 -30.38
CA GLU A 148 7.00 -24.59 -31.41
C GLU A 148 6.39 -23.71 -32.51
N ASN A 149 5.05 -23.60 -32.56
CA ASN A 149 4.35 -22.75 -33.50
C ASN A 149 4.75 -21.27 -33.32
N PRO A 150 5.24 -20.58 -34.37
CA PRO A 150 5.61 -19.17 -34.28
C PRO A 150 4.46 -18.26 -33.83
N GLY A 151 3.22 -18.59 -34.20
CA GLY A 151 2.01 -17.84 -33.81
C GLY A 151 1.73 -17.95 -32.31
N VAL A 152 1.81 -19.16 -31.75
CA VAL A 152 1.66 -19.39 -30.30
C VAL A 152 2.76 -18.67 -29.53
N ARG A 153 4.02 -18.82 -29.97
CA ARG A 153 5.17 -18.15 -29.35
C ARG A 153 5.01 -16.63 -29.34
N LYS A 154 4.60 -16.05 -30.47
CA LYS A 154 4.34 -14.62 -30.59
C LYS A 154 3.19 -14.16 -29.68
N ALA A 155 2.10 -14.93 -29.59
CA ALA A 155 0.95 -14.58 -28.73
C ALA A 155 1.34 -14.46 -27.25
N TYR A 156 2.12 -15.40 -26.72
CA TYR A 156 2.62 -15.33 -25.35
C TYR A 156 3.64 -14.20 -25.15
N ALA A 157 4.55 -14.00 -26.10
CA ALA A 157 5.51 -12.88 -26.06
C ALA A 157 4.80 -11.52 -26.05
N ASP A 158 3.77 -11.36 -26.89
CA ASP A 158 2.96 -10.13 -26.96
C ASP A 158 2.17 -9.90 -25.66
N LEU A 159 1.60 -10.97 -25.07
CA LEU A 159 0.87 -10.91 -23.81
C LEU A 159 1.79 -10.50 -22.64
N ILE A 160 2.94 -11.15 -22.51
CA ILE A 160 3.95 -10.81 -21.49
C ILE A 160 4.45 -9.38 -21.69
N GLY A 161 4.72 -8.98 -22.93
CA GLY A 161 5.13 -7.61 -23.24
C GLY A 161 4.07 -6.57 -22.88
N LYS A 162 2.77 -6.89 -23.01
CA LYS A 162 1.68 -6.00 -22.56
C LYS A 162 1.65 -5.87 -21.04
N ILE A 163 1.82 -6.97 -20.31
CA ILE A 163 1.83 -6.99 -18.85
C ILE A 163 3.03 -6.20 -18.32
N LEU A 164 4.23 -6.46 -18.84
CA LEU A 164 5.43 -5.71 -18.44
C LEU A 164 5.32 -4.22 -18.79
N ALA A 165 4.86 -3.87 -19.99
CA ALA A 165 4.69 -2.46 -20.36
C ALA A 165 3.70 -1.70 -19.45
N ALA A 166 2.77 -2.41 -18.82
CA ALA A 166 1.79 -1.82 -17.90
C ALA A 166 2.30 -1.70 -16.44
N ASN A 167 3.37 -2.39 -16.08
CA ASN A 167 3.85 -2.47 -14.69
C ASN A 167 5.34 -2.15 -14.52
N ARG A 168 6.05 -1.82 -15.61
CA ARG A 168 7.49 -1.55 -15.58
C ARG A 168 7.80 -0.29 -14.76
N ASN A 169 8.96 -0.25 -14.12
CA ASN A 169 9.44 0.96 -13.49
C ASN A 169 10.09 1.93 -14.50
N LEU A 170 10.36 3.14 -14.02
CA LEU A 170 11.12 4.14 -14.76
C LEU A 170 12.48 3.59 -15.19
N CYS A 171 12.86 3.87 -16.44
CA CYS A 171 14.10 3.43 -17.07
C CYS A 171 14.25 1.90 -17.26
N GLU A 172 13.19 1.13 -17.05
CA GLU A 172 13.15 -0.29 -17.38
C GLU A 172 12.35 -0.51 -18.67
N ASP A 173 12.75 -1.46 -19.53
CA ASP A 173 11.95 -1.85 -20.69
C ASP A 173 12.26 -3.29 -21.12
N LEU A 174 11.39 -3.86 -21.96
CA LEU A 174 11.57 -5.22 -22.47
C LEU A 174 12.61 -5.24 -23.60
N ALA A 175 13.66 -6.06 -23.46
CA ALA A 175 14.54 -6.42 -24.58
C ALA A 175 13.91 -7.50 -25.47
N GLY A 176 13.34 -8.54 -24.85
CA GLY A 176 12.69 -9.62 -25.58
C GLY A 176 12.16 -10.73 -24.67
N VAL A 177 11.25 -11.51 -25.24
CA VAL A 177 10.68 -12.71 -24.60
C VAL A 177 11.09 -13.94 -25.40
N ARG A 178 11.67 -14.92 -24.73
CA ARG A 178 12.05 -16.21 -25.30
C ARG A 178 11.25 -17.32 -24.63
N ILE A 179 10.60 -18.14 -25.43
CA ILE A 179 9.90 -19.33 -24.95
C ILE A 179 10.85 -20.52 -25.06
N ALA A 180 11.13 -21.14 -23.91
CA ALA A 180 12.02 -22.29 -23.83
C ALA A 180 11.39 -23.51 -24.52
N ARG A 181 12.19 -24.20 -25.33
CA ARG A 181 11.80 -25.48 -25.94
C ARG A 181 11.74 -26.55 -24.85
N ARG A 182 10.69 -27.36 -24.86
CA ARG A 182 10.58 -28.51 -23.94
C ARG A 182 11.29 -29.73 -24.53
N ILE A 183 12.24 -30.29 -23.80
CA ILE A 183 12.91 -31.55 -24.15
C ILE A 183 12.28 -32.65 -23.29
N PRO A 184 11.49 -33.56 -23.88
CA PRO A 184 10.77 -34.56 -23.12
C PRO A 184 11.65 -35.74 -22.75
N PHE A 185 11.46 -36.21 -21.51
CA PHE A 185 12.09 -37.40 -20.95
C PHE A 185 11.04 -38.25 -20.24
N HIS A 186 11.21 -39.57 -20.27
CA HIS A 186 10.49 -40.48 -19.39
C HIS A 186 11.46 -41.25 -18.49
N LEU A 187 10.94 -42.03 -17.55
CA LEU A 187 11.76 -42.89 -16.70
C LEU A 187 11.79 -44.32 -17.24
N ARG A 188 12.91 -45.01 -17.01
CA ARG A 188 13.04 -46.47 -17.13
C ARG A 188 13.87 -46.96 -15.97
N GLY A 189 13.51 -48.11 -15.39
CA GLY A 189 14.23 -48.61 -14.24
C GLY A 189 13.63 -49.84 -13.61
N ARG A 190 14.14 -50.17 -12.43
CA ARG A 190 13.66 -51.29 -11.62
C ARG A 190 13.64 -50.90 -10.15
N MET A 191 12.52 -51.19 -9.49
CA MET A 191 12.30 -50.87 -8.07
C MET A 191 11.62 -52.01 -7.33
N GLU A 192 11.99 -52.21 -6.07
CA GLU A 192 11.29 -53.06 -5.11
C GLU A 192 10.33 -52.18 -4.28
N ILE A 193 9.07 -52.59 -4.21
CA ILE A 193 8.01 -51.94 -3.44
C ILE A 193 7.60 -52.82 -2.25
N GLU A 194 7.00 -52.20 -1.24
CA GLU A 194 6.50 -52.87 -0.06
C GLU A 194 5.16 -52.29 0.42
N GLY A 195 4.59 -52.89 1.47
CA GLY A 195 3.32 -52.44 2.05
C GLY A 195 2.08 -52.85 1.25
N GLY A 196 0.94 -52.21 1.55
CA GLY A 196 -0.38 -52.54 1.00
C GLY A 196 -0.88 -51.61 -0.12
N ARG A 197 -0.13 -50.55 -0.45
CA ARG A 197 -0.53 -49.56 -1.47
C ARG A 197 -0.56 -50.19 -2.86
N ALA A 198 -1.44 -49.68 -3.72
CA ALA A 198 -1.54 -50.11 -5.11
C ALA A 198 -0.24 -49.74 -5.89
N PRO A 199 0.37 -50.67 -6.64
CA PRO A 199 1.60 -50.39 -7.40
C PRO A 199 1.47 -49.22 -8.39
N ALA A 200 0.31 -49.07 -9.04
CA ALA A 200 0.03 -47.96 -9.95
C ALA A 200 0.09 -46.60 -9.24
N SER A 201 -0.47 -46.50 -8.03
CA SER A 201 -0.44 -45.26 -7.23
C SER A 201 0.98 -44.91 -6.75
N ILE A 202 1.79 -45.91 -6.38
CA ILE A 202 3.20 -45.68 -6.03
C ILE A 202 3.95 -45.16 -7.26
N LEU A 203 3.80 -45.82 -8.41
CA LEU A 203 4.47 -45.42 -9.65
C LEU A 203 4.01 -44.03 -10.13
N ALA A 204 2.73 -43.69 -9.98
CA ALA A 204 2.21 -42.36 -10.28
C ALA A 204 2.88 -41.27 -9.42
N GLU A 205 3.08 -41.52 -8.13
CA GLU A 205 3.84 -40.61 -7.24
C GLU A 205 5.31 -40.48 -7.66
N VAL A 206 5.95 -41.58 -8.11
CA VAL A 206 7.32 -41.54 -8.66
C VAL A 206 7.40 -40.67 -9.92
N CYS A 207 6.49 -40.91 -10.87
CA CYS A 207 6.37 -40.10 -12.08
C CYS A 207 6.10 -38.63 -11.75
N PHE A 208 5.25 -38.37 -10.76
CA PHE A 208 4.92 -37.02 -10.29
C PHE A 208 6.12 -36.30 -9.67
N GLU A 209 6.90 -36.97 -8.83
CA GLU A 209 8.14 -36.41 -8.27
C GLU A 209 9.19 -36.14 -9.36
N CYS A 210 9.28 -37.01 -10.37
CA CYS A 210 10.13 -36.77 -11.54
C CYS A 210 9.66 -35.54 -12.32
N ALA A 211 8.36 -35.41 -12.57
CA ALA A 211 7.78 -34.25 -13.25
C ALA A 211 8.02 -32.94 -12.49
N ARG A 212 7.93 -32.95 -11.16
CA ARG A 212 8.27 -31.80 -10.32
C ARG A 212 9.76 -31.48 -10.36
N TYR A 213 10.61 -32.50 -10.33
CA TYR A 213 12.05 -32.34 -10.36
C TYR A 213 12.54 -31.74 -11.67
N LEU A 214 12.13 -32.30 -12.81
CA LEU A 214 12.50 -31.80 -14.15
C LEU A 214 11.79 -30.48 -14.48
N GLY A 215 10.48 -30.43 -14.24
CA GLY A 215 9.64 -29.31 -14.66
C GLY A 215 9.77 -28.07 -13.80
N ARG A 216 10.34 -28.15 -12.59
CA ARG A 216 10.58 -27.00 -11.67
C ARG A 216 9.45 -25.97 -11.64
N ARG A 217 8.20 -26.44 -11.60
CA ARG A 217 7.01 -25.60 -11.55
C ARG A 217 7.01 -24.80 -10.25
N VAL A 218 6.74 -23.50 -10.34
CA VAL A 218 6.68 -22.63 -9.15
C VAL A 218 5.43 -22.96 -8.33
N ALA A 219 5.60 -23.17 -7.02
CA ALA A 219 4.48 -23.46 -6.13
C ALA A 219 3.64 -22.19 -5.88
N VAL A 220 2.34 -22.40 -5.64
CA VAL A 220 1.39 -21.34 -5.31
C VAL A 220 0.62 -21.75 -4.06
N HIS A 221 0.64 -20.90 -3.05
CA HIS A 221 0.11 -21.15 -1.71
C HIS A 221 -1.16 -20.35 -1.44
N SER A 222 -1.94 -20.77 -0.44
CA SER A 222 -3.08 -20.00 0.03
C SER A 222 -2.62 -18.90 0.99
N HIS A 223 -2.97 -17.64 0.70
CA HIS A 223 -2.72 -16.51 1.60
C HIS A 223 -3.28 -16.75 3.01
N ARG A 224 -4.50 -17.30 3.07
CA ARG A 224 -5.20 -17.54 4.34
C ARG A 224 -4.53 -18.63 5.17
N GLU A 225 -4.11 -19.73 4.55
CA GLU A 225 -3.44 -20.83 5.28
C GLU A 225 -2.09 -20.37 5.83
N LEU A 226 -1.36 -19.54 5.07
CA LEU A 226 -0.10 -18.96 5.54
C LEU A 226 -0.32 -17.97 6.70
N TYR A 227 -1.38 -17.14 6.63
CA TYR A 227 -1.75 -16.24 7.72
C TYR A 227 -2.13 -17.01 9.00
N GLU A 228 -3.01 -18.02 8.89
CA GLU A 228 -3.39 -18.89 10.00
C GLU A 228 -2.19 -19.70 10.54
N GLY A 229 -1.20 -19.98 9.68
CA GLY A 229 0.09 -20.57 10.04
C GLY A 229 1.09 -19.62 10.71
N GLY A 230 0.71 -18.35 10.94
CA GLY A 230 1.51 -17.36 11.68
C GLY A 230 2.31 -16.37 10.82
N LYS A 231 2.14 -16.38 9.49
CA LYS A 231 2.76 -15.36 8.62
C LYS A 231 2.06 -14.02 8.79
N SER A 232 2.83 -12.93 8.88
CA SER A 232 2.28 -11.59 9.06
C SER A 232 1.56 -11.09 7.78
N LEU A 233 0.63 -10.15 7.92
CA LEU A 233 -0.01 -9.50 6.76
C LEU A 233 1.00 -8.71 5.92
N GLU A 234 2.00 -8.08 6.57
CA GLU A 234 3.09 -7.38 5.90
C GLU A 234 3.86 -8.32 4.96
N ASP A 235 4.31 -9.48 5.46
CA ASP A 235 5.05 -10.46 4.66
C ASP A 235 4.19 -11.11 3.55
N LEU A 236 2.87 -11.21 3.77
CA LEU A 236 1.94 -11.78 2.80
C LEU A 236 1.66 -10.87 1.63
N PHE A 237 1.55 -9.56 1.89
CA PHE A 237 1.24 -8.55 0.88
C PHE A 237 2.47 -7.80 0.39
N THR A 238 3.67 -8.14 0.86
CA THR A 238 4.91 -7.58 0.32
C THR A 238 5.09 -7.97 -1.15
N GLY A 239 5.31 -6.97 -1.99
CA GLY A 239 5.50 -7.13 -3.44
C GLY A 239 4.20 -7.00 -4.23
N PRO A 240 4.15 -7.55 -5.45
CA PRO A 240 3.01 -7.39 -6.34
C PRO A 240 1.81 -8.16 -5.84
N TYR A 241 0.64 -7.52 -5.97
CA TYR A 241 -0.63 -8.14 -5.67
C TYR A 241 -0.88 -9.38 -6.55
N THR A 242 -1.19 -10.51 -5.92
CA THR A 242 -1.43 -11.80 -6.61
C THR A 242 -2.85 -12.30 -6.38
N GLU A 243 -3.63 -12.38 -7.47
CA GLU A 243 -5.03 -12.81 -7.41
C GLU A 243 -5.19 -14.32 -7.21
N HIS A 244 -4.24 -15.11 -7.70
CA HIS A 244 -4.39 -16.56 -7.80
C HIS A 244 -3.60 -17.35 -6.75
N GLY A 245 -3.15 -16.68 -5.69
CA GLY A 245 -2.44 -17.27 -4.55
C GLY A 245 -1.04 -16.69 -4.35
N TYR A 246 -0.46 -16.99 -3.20
CA TYR A 246 0.83 -16.46 -2.76
C TYR A 246 1.98 -17.23 -3.39
N ILE A 247 2.93 -16.53 -3.99
CA ILE A 247 4.17 -17.10 -4.55
C ILE A 247 5.32 -16.68 -3.64
N ALA A 248 5.92 -17.64 -2.95
CA ALA A 248 7.04 -17.39 -2.05
C ALA A 248 8.33 -17.18 -2.84
N ASP A 249 9.22 -16.30 -2.37
CA ASP A 249 10.51 -16.07 -3.04
C ASP A 249 11.39 -17.32 -3.02
N GLU A 250 11.22 -18.18 -2.01
CA GLU A 250 11.89 -19.46 -1.90
C GLU A 250 11.45 -20.45 -2.98
N ASP A 251 10.29 -20.27 -3.61
CA ASP A 251 9.85 -21.10 -4.73
C ASP A 251 10.37 -20.59 -6.09
N LEU A 252 10.87 -19.35 -6.12
CA LEU A 252 11.41 -18.68 -7.31
C LEU A 252 12.90 -19.00 -7.49
N GLN A 253 13.21 -20.29 -7.61
CA GLN A 253 14.56 -20.78 -7.78
C GLN A 253 15.19 -20.32 -9.12
N PRO A 254 16.52 -20.16 -9.19
CA PRO A 254 17.23 -19.85 -10.43
C PRO A 254 17.05 -20.98 -11.45
N TRP A 255 17.36 -20.67 -12.71
CA TRP A 255 17.33 -21.67 -13.77
C TRP A 255 18.43 -22.72 -13.53
N VAL A 256 18.12 -23.98 -13.83
CA VAL A 256 19.08 -25.08 -13.70
C VAL A 256 18.96 -25.97 -14.93
N GLY A 257 20.08 -26.13 -15.65
CA GLY A 257 20.19 -26.99 -16.82
C GLY A 257 20.70 -28.41 -16.54
N HIS A 258 21.09 -28.69 -15.30
CA HIS A 258 21.69 -29.94 -14.88
C HIS A 258 20.73 -30.74 -14.00
N PHE A 259 20.46 -31.98 -14.38
CA PHE A 259 19.63 -32.90 -13.62
C PHE A 259 20.30 -34.26 -13.51
N SER A 260 20.26 -34.88 -12.35
CA SER A 260 20.91 -36.16 -12.11
C SER A 260 19.96 -37.16 -11.45
N ILE A 261 20.05 -38.43 -11.85
CA ILE A 261 19.31 -39.51 -11.21
C ILE A 261 19.61 -39.58 -9.70
N PRO A 262 20.88 -39.49 -9.22
CA PRO A 262 21.16 -39.52 -7.78
C PRO A 262 20.38 -38.52 -6.94
N GLU A 263 20.17 -37.30 -7.43
CA GLU A 263 19.33 -36.30 -6.75
C GLU A 263 17.86 -36.71 -6.72
N LEU A 264 17.35 -37.24 -7.83
CA LEU A 264 15.98 -37.73 -7.93
C LEU A 264 15.73 -38.95 -7.02
N LEU A 265 16.72 -39.86 -6.89
CA LEU A 265 16.62 -41.04 -6.01
C LEU A 265 16.36 -40.63 -4.56
N GLY A 266 16.98 -39.55 -4.07
CA GLY A 266 16.76 -39.04 -2.72
C GLY A 266 15.33 -38.55 -2.47
N LYS A 267 14.63 -38.11 -3.51
CA LYS A 267 13.21 -37.71 -3.47
C LYS A 267 12.30 -38.93 -3.55
N ILE A 268 12.55 -39.83 -4.50
CA ILE A 268 11.77 -41.06 -4.71
C ILE A 268 11.84 -41.98 -3.48
N ALA A 269 12.99 -42.09 -2.84
CA ALA A 269 13.17 -42.94 -1.67
C ALA A 269 12.32 -42.53 -0.45
N ARG A 270 11.75 -41.32 -0.44
CA ARG A 270 10.85 -40.83 0.62
C ARG A 270 9.39 -41.20 0.39
N ILE A 271 9.06 -41.75 -0.79
CA ILE A 271 7.69 -42.15 -1.14
C ILE A 271 7.31 -43.40 -0.35
N GLU A 272 6.20 -43.32 0.39
CA GLU A 272 5.69 -44.45 1.17
C GLU A 272 5.39 -45.65 0.24
N GLY A 273 6.00 -46.80 0.51
CA GLY A 273 5.86 -48.02 -0.28
C GLY A 273 7.01 -48.29 -1.24
N VAL A 274 7.97 -47.36 -1.41
CA VAL A 274 9.24 -47.63 -2.11
C VAL A 274 10.24 -48.22 -1.12
N ARG A 275 10.63 -49.49 -1.32
CA ARG A 275 11.59 -50.18 -0.45
C ARG A 275 13.03 -50.02 -0.92
N LYS A 276 13.26 -50.19 -2.22
CA LYS A 276 14.60 -50.10 -2.84
C LYS A 276 14.49 -49.72 -4.30
N ILE A 277 15.40 -48.87 -4.77
CA ILE A 277 15.58 -48.58 -6.19
C ILE A 277 16.83 -49.34 -6.65
N GLU A 278 16.69 -50.24 -7.62
CA GLU A 278 17.83 -51.01 -8.15
C GLU A 278 18.64 -50.19 -9.16
N TYR A 279 17.94 -49.59 -10.12
CA TYR A 279 18.49 -48.61 -11.07
C TYR A 279 17.34 -47.78 -11.67
N LEU A 280 17.66 -46.58 -12.12
CA LEU A 280 16.73 -45.66 -12.77
C LEU A 280 17.50 -44.82 -13.78
N PHE A 281 16.91 -44.54 -14.94
CA PHE A 281 17.48 -43.70 -15.99
C PHE A 281 16.42 -42.74 -16.52
N PHE A 282 16.87 -41.55 -16.92
CA PHE A 282 16.12 -40.71 -17.84
C PHE A 282 16.26 -41.29 -19.24
N VAL A 283 15.17 -41.30 -20.00
CA VAL A 283 15.16 -41.77 -21.38
C VAL A 283 14.70 -40.63 -22.27
N ASP A 284 15.52 -40.25 -23.24
CA ASP A 284 15.20 -39.22 -24.23
C ASP A 284 14.30 -39.75 -25.37
N VAL A 285 13.89 -38.86 -26.27
CA VAL A 285 13.03 -39.19 -27.43
C VAL A 285 13.65 -40.22 -28.38
N ASP A 286 14.97 -40.36 -28.40
CA ASP A 286 15.69 -41.34 -29.21
C ASP A 286 15.80 -42.70 -28.50
N GLY A 287 15.22 -42.83 -27.30
CA GLY A 287 15.27 -44.03 -26.47
C GLY A 287 16.60 -44.24 -25.75
N ARG A 288 17.48 -43.22 -25.68
CA ARG A 288 18.79 -43.32 -25.04
C ARG A 288 18.66 -43.10 -23.53
N GLU A 289 19.26 -44.00 -22.77
CA GLU A 289 19.32 -43.93 -21.32
C GLU A 289 20.42 -42.96 -20.88
N ARG A 290 20.08 -42.10 -19.91
CA ARG A 290 20.95 -41.08 -19.34
C ARG A 290 20.81 -41.05 -17.82
N GLU A 291 21.94 -40.99 -17.13
CA GLU A 291 21.98 -40.73 -15.69
C GLU A 291 21.96 -39.22 -15.39
N ILE A 292 22.42 -38.42 -16.35
CA ILE A 292 22.54 -36.97 -16.26
C ILE A 292 21.92 -36.33 -17.50
N ILE A 293 21.13 -35.27 -17.28
CA ILE A 293 20.64 -34.37 -18.31
C ILE A 293 21.40 -33.06 -18.14
N ASP A 294 22.13 -32.67 -19.19
CA ASP A 294 22.75 -31.36 -19.33
C ASP A 294 22.09 -30.62 -20.49
N LEU A 295 21.49 -29.47 -20.18
CA LEU A 295 20.90 -28.54 -21.12
C LEU A 295 21.90 -27.41 -21.45
N ASP A 296 21.46 -26.45 -22.28
CA ASP A 296 22.25 -25.29 -22.72
C ASP A 296 22.79 -24.45 -21.54
N GLY A 297 23.66 -23.47 -21.79
CA GLY A 297 24.20 -22.62 -20.72
C GLY A 297 23.15 -21.75 -20.02
N GLU A 298 23.43 -21.34 -18.78
CA GLU A 298 22.59 -20.42 -17.99
C GLU A 298 22.30 -19.09 -18.71
N GLU A 299 23.15 -18.65 -19.64
CA GLU A 299 22.93 -17.41 -20.40
C GLU A 299 21.89 -17.55 -21.51
N GLU A 300 21.73 -18.76 -22.05
CA GLU A 300 20.90 -19.01 -23.22
C GLU A 300 19.48 -19.41 -22.82
N MET A 301 19.35 -20.25 -21.79
CA MET A 301 18.09 -20.81 -21.26
C MET A 301 17.10 -21.17 -22.38
N GLN A 302 17.59 -21.78 -23.46
CA GLN A 302 16.79 -22.04 -24.66
C GLN A 302 15.90 -23.27 -24.51
N ALA A 303 16.26 -24.19 -23.62
CA ALA A 303 15.55 -25.43 -23.39
C ALA A 303 15.29 -25.70 -21.91
N VAL A 304 14.23 -26.46 -21.64
CA VAL A 304 13.89 -27.01 -20.33
C VAL A 304 13.60 -28.49 -20.45
N ALA A 305 14.04 -29.28 -19.49
CA ALA A 305 13.68 -30.69 -19.39
C ALA A 305 12.23 -30.81 -18.91
N CYS A 306 11.47 -31.75 -19.47
CA CYS A 306 10.15 -32.07 -18.96
C CYS A 306 9.92 -33.56 -18.90
N PHE A 307 9.12 -33.98 -17.91
CA PHE A 307 8.68 -35.36 -17.83
C PHE A 307 7.45 -35.58 -18.72
N ILE A 308 7.44 -36.71 -19.43
CA ILE A 308 6.27 -37.23 -20.14
C ILE A 308 5.98 -38.66 -19.69
N LEU A 309 4.69 -39.00 -19.61
CA LEU A 309 4.29 -40.39 -19.45
C LEU A 309 4.51 -41.12 -20.79
N PRO A 310 5.15 -42.31 -20.79
CA PRO A 310 5.37 -43.07 -22.01
C PRO A 310 4.05 -43.69 -22.50
N ASP A 311 3.78 -43.56 -23.80
CA ASP A 311 2.60 -44.14 -24.48
C ASP A 311 2.83 -45.63 -24.79
N VAL A 312 2.76 -46.46 -23.74
CA VAL A 312 2.97 -47.91 -23.78
C VAL A 312 1.99 -48.60 -22.82
N GLU A 313 1.59 -49.84 -23.08
CA GLU A 313 0.66 -50.56 -22.20
C GLU A 313 1.26 -50.88 -20.81
N GLU A 314 2.50 -51.40 -20.79
CA GLU A 314 3.23 -51.73 -19.56
C GLU A 314 4.29 -50.70 -19.23
N SER A 315 4.42 -50.37 -17.94
CA SER A 315 5.43 -49.40 -17.49
C SER A 315 6.88 -49.80 -17.83
N PRO A 316 7.69 -48.86 -18.37
CA PRO A 316 9.14 -49.05 -18.50
C PRO A 316 9.87 -49.14 -17.15
N VAL A 317 9.20 -48.79 -16.04
CA VAL A 317 9.73 -48.96 -14.69
C VAL A 317 9.15 -50.25 -14.10
N SER A 318 9.98 -51.28 -13.99
CA SER A 318 9.56 -52.58 -13.47
C SER A 318 9.48 -52.58 -11.95
N LEU A 319 8.29 -52.86 -11.42
CA LEU A 319 8.06 -52.98 -9.97
C LEU A 319 8.11 -54.44 -9.52
N PHE A 320 8.78 -54.69 -8.40
CA PHE A 320 8.90 -55.99 -7.76
C PHE A 320 8.41 -55.95 -6.31
N LYS A 321 7.74 -57.00 -5.85
CA LYS A 321 7.34 -57.14 -4.43
C LYS A 321 7.61 -58.56 -3.99
N GLY A 322 8.49 -58.73 -3.01
CA GLY A 322 8.95 -60.05 -2.58
C GLY A 322 9.67 -60.81 -3.69
N GLY A 323 10.37 -60.09 -4.59
CA GLY A 323 11.10 -60.66 -5.72
C GLY A 323 10.25 -61.12 -6.92
N LYS A 324 8.91 -60.97 -6.87
CA LYS A 324 8.04 -61.20 -8.03
C LYS A 324 7.76 -59.89 -8.77
N ARG A 325 7.83 -59.90 -10.10
CA ARG A 325 7.46 -58.76 -10.95
C ARG A 325 5.96 -58.54 -10.88
N TYR A 326 5.54 -57.30 -10.66
CA TYR A 326 4.15 -56.87 -10.72
C TYR A 326 3.93 -56.06 -12.01
N PRO A 327 3.09 -56.53 -12.95
CA PRO A 327 2.73 -55.74 -14.11
C PRO A 327 1.88 -54.55 -13.65
N VAL A 328 2.14 -53.38 -14.23
CA VAL A 328 1.43 -52.13 -13.93
C VAL A 328 0.99 -51.51 -15.23
N SER A 329 -0.32 -51.29 -15.36
CA SER A 329 -0.93 -50.63 -16.50
C SER A 329 -0.63 -49.14 -16.47
N MET A 330 -0.12 -48.60 -17.58
CA MET A 330 0.13 -47.15 -17.69
C MET A 330 -1.16 -46.34 -17.66
N GLN A 331 -2.31 -46.89 -18.06
CA GLN A 331 -3.59 -46.20 -17.96
C GLN A 331 -4.00 -45.92 -16.50
N GLU A 332 -3.75 -46.87 -15.59
CA GLU A 332 -4.00 -46.67 -14.16
C GLU A 332 -3.03 -45.64 -13.55
N VAL A 333 -1.76 -45.67 -13.98
CA VAL A 333 -0.74 -44.71 -13.56
C VAL A 333 -1.09 -43.29 -14.02
N GLU A 334 -1.52 -43.14 -15.27
CA GLU A 334 -1.93 -41.86 -15.85
C GLU A 334 -3.13 -41.27 -15.09
N ALA A 335 -4.15 -42.07 -14.80
CA ALA A 335 -5.30 -41.62 -14.02
C ALA A 335 -4.92 -41.12 -12.61
N GLU A 336 -4.04 -41.82 -11.91
CA GLU A 336 -3.55 -41.39 -10.59
C GLU A 336 -2.61 -40.17 -10.69
N TYR A 337 -1.77 -40.10 -11.72
CA TYR A 337 -0.90 -38.96 -11.99
C TYR A 337 -1.72 -37.69 -12.26
N GLU A 338 -2.72 -37.78 -13.14
CA GLU A 338 -3.69 -36.72 -13.43
C GLU A 338 -4.38 -36.23 -12.16
N ARG A 339 -4.76 -37.14 -11.26
CA ARG A 339 -5.37 -36.78 -9.96
C ARG A 339 -4.41 -35.97 -9.07
N LEU A 340 -3.15 -36.40 -8.96
CA LEU A 340 -2.13 -35.70 -8.19
C LEU A 340 -1.84 -34.30 -8.75
N ASP A 341 -1.71 -34.23 -10.08
CA ASP A 341 -1.40 -33.00 -10.81
C ASP A 341 -2.58 -32.01 -10.79
N TYR A 342 -3.81 -32.49 -10.94
CA TYR A 342 -5.04 -31.68 -10.81
C TYR A 342 -5.13 -31.00 -9.44
N ARG A 343 -4.83 -31.73 -8.36
CA ARG A 343 -4.88 -31.18 -6.99
C ARG A 343 -3.98 -29.95 -6.84
N ILE A 344 -2.74 -30.02 -7.31
CA ILE A 344 -1.80 -28.89 -7.26
C ILE A 344 -2.24 -27.74 -8.18
N ARG A 345 -2.72 -28.07 -9.39
CA ARG A 345 -3.15 -27.08 -10.38
C ARG A 345 -4.39 -26.30 -9.95
N SER A 346 -5.35 -26.96 -9.30
CA SER A 346 -6.62 -26.34 -8.88
C SER A 346 -6.40 -25.13 -7.96
N ASN A 347 -5.32 -25.13 -7.18
CA ASN A 347 -4.95 -24.00 -6.31
C ASN A 347 -4.41 -22.80 -7.11
N ARG A 348 -3.68 -23.03 -8.21
CA ARG A 348 -3.02 -21.97 -9.01
C ARG A 348 -4.00 -21.10 -9.82
N TYR A 349 -5.22 -21.55 -10.08
CA TYR A 349 -6.20 -20.78 -10.87
C TYR A 349 -7.37 -20.27 -10.03
N ARG A 350 -7.37 -20.55 -8.73
CA ARG A 350 -8.43 -20.10 -7.83
C ARG A 350 -8.20 -18.64 -7.47
N LYS A 351 -9.07 -17.75 -7.95
CA LYS A 351 -9.07 -16.36 -7.50
C LYS A 351 -9.34 -16.29 -6.00
N THR A 352 -8.46 -15.63 -5.28
CA THR A 352 -8.55 -15.38 -3.86
C THR A 352 -9.35 -14.09 -3.63
N ARG A 353 -10.26 -14.11 -2.66
CA ARG A 353 -10.88 -12.89 -2.12
C ARG A 353 -10.28 -12.59 -0.76
N PHE A 354 -9.95 -11.33 -0.52
CA PHE A 354 -9.39 -10.85 0.75
C PHE A 354 -10.45 -10.31 1.70
N ASP A 355 -11.71 -10.75 1.56
CA ASP A 355 -12.82 -10.39 2.45
C ASP A 355 -12.48 -10.70 3.92
N TRP A 356 -11.73 -11.78 4.16
CA TRP A 356 -11.26 -12.18 5.48
C TRP A 356 -10.28 -11.19 6.13
N VAL A 357 -9.56 -10.38 5.35
CA VAL A 357 -8.72 -9.29 5.87
C VAL A 357 -9.62 -8.17 6.40
N GLY A 358 -10.63 -7.79 5.61
CA GLY A 358 -11.61 -6.77 5.99
C GLY A 358 -12.41 -7.15 7.24
N SER A 359 -12.81 -8.42 7.38
CA SER A 359 -13.50 -8.93 8.57
C SER A 359 -12.63 -8.92 9.85
N GLY A 360 -11.30 -8.76 9.71
CA GLY A 360 -10.37 -8.66 10.84
C GLY A 360 -10.05 -7.22 11.26
N LEU A 361 -10.61 -6.21 10.58
CA LEU A 361 -10.40 -4.81 10.95
C LEU A 361 -11.08 -4.47 12.29
N PRO A 362 -10.48 -3.59 13.11
CA PRO A 362 -11.11 -3.15 14.35
C PRO A 362 -12.53 -2.59 14.17
N GLU A 363 -13.39 -2.90 15.12
CA GLU A 363 -14.65 -2.20 15.37
C GLU A 363 -14.57 -1.54 16.75
N GLY A 364 -15.27 -0.41 16.88
CA GLY A 364 -15.31 0.37 18.12
C GLY A 364 -16.71 0.37 18.74
N GLU A 365 -16.76 0.80 19.99
CA GLU A 365 -18.02 1.04 20.70
C GLU A 365 -18.29 2.55 20.71
N TYR A 366 -19.39 2.99 20.09
CA TYR A 366 -19.78 4.39 20.16
C TYR A 366 -20.30 4.72 21.55
N ARG A 367 -19.61 5.63 22.23
CA ARG A 367 -19.83 5.99 23.64
C ARG A 367 -20.45 7.37 23.83
N ASN A 368 -20.93 8.01 22.75
CA ASN A 368 -21.49 9.36 22.74
C ASN A 368 -20.64 10.37 23.56
N PRO A 369 -19.32 10.50 23.29
CA PRO A 369 -18.43 11.26 24.15
C PRO A 369 -18.82 12.73 24.30
N GLY A 370 -19.53 13.31 23.32
CA GLY A 370 -20.01 14.69 23.35
C GLY A 370 -21.12 15.01 24.36
N GLU A 371 -21.84 14.02 24.88
CA GLU A 371 -23.00 14.25 25.75
C GLU A 371 -22.62 14.92 27.09
N TYR A 372 -23.08 16.15 27.31
CA TYR A 372 -22.81 16.88 28.54
C TYR A 372 -23.96 16.82 29.54
N TYR A 373 -23.69 16.34 30.74
CA TYR A 373 -24.62 16.40 31.88
C TYR A 373 -24.14 17.47 32.87
N SER A 374 -24.99 18.48 33.11
CA SER A 374 -24.63 19.62 33.97
C SER A 374 -24.33 19.18 35.41
N ILE A 375 -23.18 19.63 35.93
CA ILE A 375 -22.80 19.42 37.34
C ILE A 375 -23.76 20.13 38.29
N GLN A 376 -24.48 21.14 37.83
CA GLN A 376 -25.50 21.85 38.61
C GLN A 376 -26.64 20.93 39.04
N ASN A 377 -26.87 19.84 38.30
CA ASN A 377 -27.86 18.83 38.67
C ASN A 377 -27.45 17.98 39.89
N HIS A 378 -26.17 17.97 40.27
CA HIS A 378 -25.66 17.26 41.44
C HIS A 378 -25.69 18.10 42.73
N PHE A 379 -26.00 19.40 42.64
CA PHE A 379 -26.14 20.23 43.83
C PHE A 379 -27.37 19.84 44.65
N PRO A 380 -27.32 19.98 45.99
CA PRO A 380 -28.48 19.80 46.85
C PRO A 380 -29.63 20.74 46.47
N ASP A 381 -30.88 20.26 46.60
CA ASP A 381 -32.10 21.00 46.23
C ASP A 381 -32.20 22.40 46.85
N VAL A 382 -31.61 22.61 48.04
CA VAL A 382 -31.61 23.91 48.72
C VAL A 382 -30.99 25.02 47.88
N TYR A 383 -30.06 24.69 46.96
CA TYR A 383 -29.43 25.65 46.06
C TYR A 383 -30.37 26.08 44.92
N GLY A 384 -31.36 25.26 44.56
CA GLY A 384 -32.34 25.56 43.52
C GLY A 384 -31.77 25.60 42.10
N LEU A 385 -30.67 24.88 41.87
CA LEU A 385 -29.94 24.86 40.59
C LEU A 385 -30.36 23.70 39.69
N ASN A 386 -30.47 22.51 40.28
CA ASN A 386 -30.74 21.25 39.60
C ASN A 386 -32.12 21.22 38.92
N HIS A 387 -32.45 20.08 38.30
CA HIS A 387 -33.72 19.86 37.60
C HIS A 387 -35.00 20.14 38.43
N HIS A 388 -34.94 20.10 39.78
CA HIS A 388 -36.06 20.50 40.63
C HIS A 388 -36.26 22.03 40.67
N GLY A 389 -35.19 22.79 40.47
CA GLY A 389 -35.20 24.25 40.39
C GLY A 389 -35.65 24.93 41.69
N VAL A 390 -36.05 26.20 41.56
CA VAL A 390 -36.67 26.96 42.66
C VAL A 390 -38.19 26.84 42.55
N PRO A 391 -38.92 26.51 43.63
CA PRO A 391 -40.39 26.42 43.59
C PRO A 391 -41.06 27.67 43.04
N ASP A 392 -42.16 27.49 42.30
CA ASP A 392 -42.88 28.63 41.69
C ASP A 392 -43.39 29.64 42.71
N SER A 393 -43.74 29.16 43.91
CA SER A 393 -44.18 29.96 45.05
C SER A 393 -43.06 30.76 45.73
N ALA A 394 -41.80 30.52 45.39
CA ALA A 394 -40.68 31.21 46.02
C ALA A 394 -40.62 32.70 45.61
N PRO A 395 -40.15 33.59 46.51
CA PRO A 395 -39.99 35.01 46.19
C PRO A 395 -39.07 35.24 44.99
N LEU A 396 -39.33 36.31 44.22
CA LEU A 396 -38.51 36.68 43.04
C LEU A 396 -37.02 36.81 43.39
N ARG A 397 -36.70 37.31 44.59
CA ARG A 397 -35.32 37.39 45.09
C ARG A 397 -34.63 36.03 45.14
N ARG A 398 -35.33 34.96 45.56
CA ARG A 398 -34.75 33.61 45.63
C ARG A 398 -34.49 33.06 44.24
N LYS A 399 -35.44 33.26 43.31
CA LYS A 399 -35.28 32.90 41.89
C LYS A 399 -34.08 33.64 41.26
N ALA A 400 -33.95 34.94 41.52
CA ALA A 400 -32.81 35.75 41.06
C ALA A 400 -31.46 35.29 41.65
N GLN A 401 -31.41 34.92 42.93
CA GLN A 401 -30.18 34.39 43.55
C GLN A 401 -29.77 33.04 42.94
N ALA A 402 -30.72 32.16 42.65
CA ALA A 402 -30.44 30.90 41.96
C ALA A 402 -29.95 31.14 40.54
N ALA A 403 -30.58 32.05 39.79
CA ALA A 403 -30.14 32.46 38.45
C ALA A 403 -28.72 33.07 38.46
N GLN A 404 -28.39 33.88 39.47
CA GLN A 404 -27.06 34.44 39.64
C GLN A 404 -26.00 33.36 39.85
N LEU A 405 -26.26 32.39 40.73
CA LEU A 405 -25.33 31.28 40.95
C LEU A 405 -25.24 30.36 39.73
N LYS A 406 -26.36 30.10 39.03
CA LYS A 406 -26.37 29.43 37.73
C LYS A 406 -25.41 30.10 36.74
N GLY A 407 -25.58 31.40 36.52
CA GLY A 407 -24.74 32.18 35.60
C GLY A 407 -23.26 32.15 36.00
N TYR A 408 -22.94 32.15 37.30
CA TYR A 408 -21.57 31.97 37.78
C TYR A 408 -20.99 30.60 37.42
N LEU A 409 -21.76 29.52 37.60
CA LEU A 409 -21.32 28.15 37.32
C LEU A 409 -21.19 27.86 35.82
N MET A 410 -22.01 28.52 34.97
CA MET A 410 -21.93 28.41 33.51
C MET A 410 -20.52 28.70 32.95
N LEU A 411 -19.74 29.56 33.60
CA LEU A 411 -18.36 29.84 33.20
C LEU A 411 -17.47 28.59 33.19
N PHE A 412 -17.68 27.69 34.15
CA PHE A 412 -16.94 26.44 34.27
C PHE A 412 -17.57 25.34 33.41
N GLU A 413 -18.90 25.27 33.39
CA GLU A 413 -19.63 24.26 32.63
C GLU A 413 -19.42 24.39 31.12
N GLN A 414 -19.40 25.62 30.58
CA GLN A 414 -19.14 25.84 29.16
C GLN A 414 -17.77 25.30 28.75
N ILE A 415 -16.75 25.41 29.61
CA ILE A 415 -15.40 24.87 29.32
C ILE A 415 -15.45 23.35 29.24
N MET A 416 -16.14 22.70 30.18
CA MET A 416 -16.29 21.24 30.22
C MET A 416 -17.12 20.72 29.03
N ALA A 417 -18.22 21.42 28.70
CA ALA A 417 -19.05 21.10 27.55
C ALA A 417 -18.27 21.26 26.24
N ASN A 418 -17.54 22.36 26.06
CA ASN A 418 -16.70 22.55 24.87
C ASN A 418 -15.60 21.49 24.75
N PHE A 419 -15.02 21.06 25.88
CA PHE A 419 -14.07 19.96 25.89
C PHE A 419 -14.70 18.67 25.34
N LEU A 420 -15.88 18.28 25.82
CA LEU A 420 -16.57 17.08 25.33
C LEU A 420 -16.95 17.19 23.86
N GLN A 421 -17.37 18.37 23.39
CA GLN A 421 -17.59 18.58 21.96
C GLN A 421 -16.28 18.36 21.18
N GLY A 422 -15.15 18.86 21.69
CA GLY A 422 -13.85 18.61 21.07
C GLY A 422 -13.46 17.12 21.00
N VAL A 423 -13.93 16.31 21.95
CA VAL A 423 -13.75 14.84 21.93
C VAL A 423 -14.66 14.18 20.89
N GLU A 424 -15.93 14.59 20.81
CA GLU A 424 -16.88 14.13 19.77
C GLU A 424 -16.37 14.41 18.35
N GLU A 425 -15.69 15.53 18.16
CA GLU A 425 -15.22 16.01 16.85
C GLU A 425 -13.81 15.48 16.49
N ILE A 426 -13.25 14.54 17.26
CA ILE A 426 -11.99 13.86 16.89
C ILE A 426 -12.04 13.26 15.47
N PRO A 427 -13.11 12.56 15.04
CA PRO A 427 -13.20 12.02 13.68
C PRO A 427 -13.18 13.09 12.59
N GLU A 428 -13.73 14.27 12.85
CA GLU A 428 -13.67 15.42 11.93
C GLU A 428 -12.23 15.97 11.88
N LEU A 429 -11.60 16.16 13.04
CA LEU A 429 -10.26 16.71 13.15
C LEU A 429 -9.19 15.80 12.51
N PHE A 430 -9.34 14.47 12.57
CA PHE A 430 -8.43 13.49 11.98
C PHE A 430 -8.88 13.00 10.60
N SER A 431 -9.92 13.59 10.01
CA SER A 431 -10.38 13.22 8.68
C SER A 431 -9.38 13.63 7.58
N ARG A 432 -9.52 13.03 6.40
CA ARG A 432 -8.91 13.48 5.14
C ARG A 432 -9.81 14.42 4.33
N GLU A 433 -10.84 14.98 4.94
CA GLU A 433 -11.76 15.91 4.28
C GLU A 433 -11.33 17.35 4.59
N GLU A 434 -11.70 18.33 3.77
CA GLU A 434 -11.41 19.74 4.08
C GLU A 434 -12.09 20.19 5.38
N GLY A 435 -13.18 19.51 5.75
CA GLY A 435 -13.90 19.69 7.01
C GLY A 435 -14.61 21.04 7.11
N SER A 436 -15.03 21.38 8.32
CA SER A 436 -15.79 22.61 8.62
C SER A 436 -14.96 23.90 8.74
N GLY A 437 -13.64 23.85 8.48
CA GLY A 437 -12.76 25.03 8.62
C GLY A 437 -12.47 25.44 10.08
N ARG A 438 -12.74 24.55 11.03
CA ARG A 438 -12.50 24.74 12.47
C ARG A 438 -11.86 23.50 13.10
N THR A 439 -11.06 23.71 14.14
CA THR A 439 -10.47 22.67 14.99
C THR A 439 -10.81 22.83 16.47
N VAL A 440 -11.38 23.97 16.86
CA VAL A 440 -11.94 24.19 18.19
C VAL A 440 -13.46 24.19 18.08
N PHE A 441 -14.11 23.46 18.97
CA PHE A 441 -15.55 23.21 18.92
C PHE A 441 -16.20 23.64 20.24
N HIS A 442 -17.49 23.92 20.17
CA HIS A 442 -18.31 24.26 21.32
C HIS A 442 -19.66 23.58 21.22
N GLN A 443 -20.31 23.39 22.36
CA GLN A 443 -21.69 22.93 22.42
C GLN A 443 -22.50 23.88 23.31
N HIS A 444 -23.73 24.14 22.90
CA HIS A 444 -24.67 24.96 23.66
C HIS A 444 -25.33 24.12 24.76
N ILE A 445 -25.37 24.62 26.01
CA ILE A 445 -26.05 23.93 27.12
C ILE A 445 -27.53 24.34 27.11
N GLY A 446 -28.38 23.46 26.59
CA GLY A 446 -29.82 23.68 26.45
C GLY A 446 -30.61 23.57 27.75
N ASN A 447 -31.89 23.96 27.67
CA ASN A 447 -32.84 23.85 28.77
C ASN A 447 -33.18 22.39 29.16
N ASP A 448 -32.92 21.44 28.26
CA ASP A 448 -33.01 20.00 28.47
C ASP A 448 -31.91 19.48 29.40
N ALA A 449 -30.68 20.00 29.27
CA ALA A 449 -29.57 19.68 30.15
C ALA A 449 -29.65 20.41 31.51
N LEU A 450 -30.11 21.68 31.50
CA LEU A 450 -30.26 22.49 32.70
C LEU A 450 -31.41 23.49 32.55
N PRO A 451 -32.49 23.41 33.37
CA PRO A 451 -33.65 24.29 33.21
C PRO A 451 -33.30 25.78 33.33
N GLY A 452 -33.71 26.58 32.34
CA GLY A 452 -33.45 28.03 32.31
C GLY A 452 -31.99 28.39 31.98
N ALA A 453 -31.21 27.47 31.40
CA ALA A 453 -29.86 27.75 30.94
C ALA A 453 -29.84 28.68 29.72
N GLU A 454 -30.78 28.52 28.79
CA GLU A 454 -30.87 29.35 27.57
C GLU A 454 -31.03 30.84 27.91
N ASP A 455 -31.79 31.16 28.97
CA ASP A 455 -32.00 32.55 29.42
C ASP A 455 -30.70 33.23 29.92
N LEU A 456 -29.64 32.46 30.16
CA LEU A 456 -28.35 32.94 30.63
C LEU A 456 -27.38 33.25 29.48
N TYR A 457 -27.65 32.74 28.27
CA TYR A 457 -26.85 33.05 27.10
C TYR A 457 -27.24 34.42 26.56
N LEU A 458 -26.25 35.30 26.43
CA LEU A 458 -26.41 36.61 25.76
C LEU A 458 -26.08 36.54 24.27
N ALA A 459 -25.31 35.52 23.88
CA ALA A 459 -24.84 35.25 22.53
C ALA A 459 -25.63 34.08 21.95
N ASP A 460 -25.99 34.17 20.66
CA ASP A 460 -26.49 33.02 19.92
C ASP A 460 -25.33 32.12 19.45
N ASP A 461 -25.66 30.96 18.87
CA ASP A 461 -24.66 30.01 18.37
C ASP A 461 -23.71 30.63 17.33
N ALA A 462 -24.21 31.56 16.50
CA ALA A 462 -23.39 32.23 15.49
C ALA A 462 -22.40 33.23 16.11
N GLU A 463 -22.75 33.88 17.21
CA GLU A 463 -21.82 34.67 18.00
C GLU A 463 -20.81 33.79 18.76
N MET A 464 -21.25 32.65 19.31
CA MET A 464 -20.34 31.67 19.92
C MET A 464 -19.33 31.11 18.92
N ASP A 465 -19.76 30.75 17.71
CA ASP A 465 -18.88 30.33 16.62
C ASP A 465 -17.82 31.39 16.31
N ARG A 466 -18.22 32.67 16.25
CA ARG A 466 -17.28 33.79 16.02
C ARG A 466 -16.29 33.96 17.17
N ILE A 467 -16.74 33.82 18.42
CA ILE A 467 -15.87 33.91 19.60
C ILE A 467 -14.82 32.78 19.56
N VAL A 468 -15.27 31.55 19.36
CA VAL A 468 -14.40 30.35 19.33
C VAL A 468 -13.42 30.40 18.17
N ALA A 469 -13.87 30.81 16.98
CA ALA A 469 -13.01 30.99 15.81
C ALA A 469 -11.87 32.00 16.06
N GLY A 470 -12.09 33.02 16.92
CA GLY A 470 -11.05 33.96 17.33
C GLY A 470 -9.90 33.33 18.14
N PHE A 471 -10.11 32.14 18.70
CA PHE A 471 -9.09 31.37 19.44
C PHE A 471 -8.59 30.14 18.68
N ASP A 472 -9.09 29.91 17.47
CA ASP A 472 -8.77 28.73 16.67
C ASP A 472 -7.69 29.06 15.62
N ASP A 473 -6.46 28.65 15.89
CA ASP A 473 -5.40 28.60 14.86
C ASP A 473 -5.63 27.37 13.97
N TYR A 474 -6.68 27.43 13.16
CA TYR A 474 -7.10 26.33 12.29
C TYR A 474 -5.95 25.85 11.42
N GLY A 475 -5.23 26.80 10.80
CA GLY A 475 -4.11 26.54 9.91
C GLY A 475 -3.01 25.71 10.58
N ASP A 476 -2.51 26.14 11.75
CA ASP A 476 -1.47 25.40 12.47
C ASP A 476 -1.95 24.04 12.96
N ARG A 477 -3.11 24.00 13.64
CA ARG A 477 -3.58 22.79 14.30
C ARG A 477 -3.97 21.72 13.29
N ARG A 478 -4.71 22.07 12.25
CA ARG A 478 -5.07 21.13 11.18
C ARG A 478 -3.82 20.63 10.46
N ASN A 479 -2.88 21.52 10.16
CA ASN A 479 -1.61 21.14 9.53
C ASN A 479 -0.83 20.08 10.33
N ARG A 480 -0.76 20.23 11.67
CA ARG A 480 -0.08 19.27 12.57
C ARG A 480 -0.78 17.92 12.63
N VAL A 481 -2.11 17.89 12.57
CA VAL A 481 -2.88 16.63 12.54
C VAL A 481 -2.62 15.89 11.23
N LEU A 482 -2.63 16.60 10.09
CA LEU A 482 -2.29 16.00 8.80
C LEU A 482 -0.83 15.54 8.73
N ASP A 483 0.12 16.26 9.37
CA ASP A 483 1.50 15.77 9.52
C ASP A 483 1.57 14.45 10.29
N TYR A 484 0.76 14.31 11.36
CA TYR A 484 0.67 13.07 12.11
C TYR A 484 0.13 11.91 11.25
N LEU A 485 -0.93 12.14 10.48
CA LEU A 485 -1.50 11.12 9.59
C LEU A 485 -0.52 10.69 8.50
N LEU A 486 0.18 11.63 7.86
CA LEU A 486 1.22 11.31 6.87
C LEU A 486 2.37 10.51 7.50
N ALA A 487 2.74 10.83 8.74
CA ALA A 487 3.79 10.13 9.46
C ALA A 487 3.43 8.67 9.77
N LEU A 488 2.15 8.29 9.88
CA LEU A 488 1.72 6.89 9.98
C LEU A 488 2.19 6.05 8.79
N TYR A 489 2.32 6.69 7.62
CA TYR A 489 2.78 6.09 6.37
C TYR A 489 4.27 6.33 6.09
N GLY A 490 5.01 6.90 7.06
CA GLY A 490 6.42 7.26 6.90
C GLY A 490 6.67 8.43 5.93
N GLU A 491 5.61 9.14 5.52
CA GLU A 491 5.71 10.27 4.59
C GLU A 491 5.79 11.60 5.34
N LYS A 492 6.38 12.60 4.67
CA LYS A 492 6.51 13.96 5.19
C LYS A 492 6.20 14.96 4.08
N PHE A 493 5.51 16.04 4.44
CA PHE A 493 5.22 17.15 3.53
C PHE A 493 6.08 18.37 3.91
N SER A 494 7.35 18.35 3.50
CA SER A 494 8.30 19.43 3.79
C SER A 494 8.28 20.50 2.72
N GLN A 495 7.40 21.49 2.87
CA GLN A 495 7.30 22.62 1.95
C GLN A 495 7.40 23.96 2.68
N ASN A 496 8.49 24.11 3.43
CA ASN A 496 8.77 25.35 4.17
C ASN A 496 8.91 26.56 3.25
N SER A 497 9.31 26.34 1.99
CA SER A 497 9.41 27.38 0.94
C SER A 497 8.05 27.92 0.48
N MET A 498 6.93 27.26 0.76
CA MET A 498 5.59 27.69 0.31
C MET A 498 5.04 28.91 1.06
N GLN A 499 5.57 29.26 2.24
CA GLN A 499 5.05 30.37 3.03
C GLN A 499 5.09 31.73 2.31
N HIS A 500 5.97 31.88 1.32
CA HIS A 500 6.12 33.10 0.54
C HIS A 500 5.47 33.03 -0.85
N LEU A 501 4.88 31.88 -1.22
CA LEU A 501 4.39 31.62 -2.58
C LEU A 501 2.88 31.84 -2.74
N PHE A 502 2.12 31.93 -1.64
CA PHE A 502 0.65 31.99 -1.67
C PHE A 502 0.09 33.06 -0.73
N GLU A 503 -1.05 33.66 -1.11
CA GLU A 503 -1.82 34.56 -0.25
C GLU A 503 -2.43 33.81 0.95
N ASP A 504 -2.96 32.60 0.73
CA ASP A 504 -3.35 31.65 1.77
C ASP A 504 -2.46 30.39 1.74
N ALA A 505 -1.23 30.53 2.22
CA ALA A 505 -0.29 29.42 2.30
C ALA A 505 -0.74 28.30 3.25
N ALA A 506 -1.63 28.59 4.20
CA ALA A 506 -2.11 27.60 5.17
C ALA A 506 -3.18 26.69 4.54
N GLY A 507 -4.18 27.27 3.86
CA GLY A 507 -5.22 26.53 3.13
C GLY A 507 -4.63 25.63 2.04
N GLU A 508 -3.78 26.17 1.18
CA GLU A 508 -3.09 25.40 0.12
C GLU A 508 -2.30 24.21 0.67
N LYS A 509 -1.58 24.41 1.78
CA LYS A 509 -0.83 23.33 2.42
C LYS A 509 -1.75 22.23 2.97
N ILE A 510 -2.90 22.60 3.53
CA ILE A 510 -3.90 21.66 4.03
C ILE A 510 -4.49 20.84 2.86
N CYS A 511 -4.92 21.50 1.79
CA CYS A 511 -5.47 20.85 0.59
C CYS A 511 -4.47 19.88 -0.04
N ASN A 512 -3.20 20.27 -0.20
CA ASN A 512 -2.16 19.41 -0.78
C ASN A 512 -1.85 18.18 0.09
N LYS A 513 -1.87 18.33 1.42
CA LYS A 513 -1.69 17.20 2.34
C LYS A 513 -2.88 16.26 2.35
N ILE A 514 -4.09 16.80 2.30
CA ILE A 514 -5.30 16.01 2.09
C ILE A 514 -5.16 15.21 0.81
N ALA A 515 -4.92 15.87 -0.33
CA ALA A 515 -4.72 15.20 -1.62
C ALA A 515 -3.63 14.13 -1.57
N PHE A 516 -2.56 14.35 -0.81
CA PHE A 516 -1.52 13.33 -0.62
C PHE A 516 -2.02 12.12 0.19
N LEU A 517 -2.74 12.34 1.29
CA LEU A 517 -3.38 11.26 2.06
C LEU A 517 -4.41 10.49 1.22
N GLU A 518 -5.21 11.17 0.41
CA GLU A 518 -6.19 10.52 -0.49
C GLU A 518 -5.53 9.58 -1.50
N ASN A 519 -4.32 9.92 -1.94
CA ASN A 519 -3.57 9.17 -2.94
C ASN A 519 -2.40 8.39 -2.31
N ILE A 520 -2.37 8.20 -0.98
CA ILE A 520 -1.20 7.62 -0.28
C ILE A 520 -0.93 6.18 -0.69
N ALA A 521 -1.98 5.36 -0.81
CA ALA A 521 -1.87 3.97 -1.23
C ALA A 521 -1.43 3.86 -2.70
N GLU A 522 -1.97 4.70 -3.59
CA GLU A 522 -1.56 4.73 -5.00
C GLU A 522 -0.12 5.21 -5.17
N THR A 523 0.23 6.35 -4.58
CA THR A 523 1.60 6.92 -4.69
C THR A 523 2.65 6.08 -3.97
N GLY A 524 2.26 5.31 -2.96
CA GLY A 524 3.08 4.29 -2.32
C GLY A 524 3.28 3.07 -3.21
N ARG A 525 2.18 2.48 -3.70
CA ARG A 525 2.19 1.26 -4.53
C ARG A 525 2.87 1.50 -5.88
N ASP A 526 2.51 2.57 -6.57
CA ASP A 526 2.86 2.82 -7.96
C ASP A 526 4.03 3.80 -8.10
N ARG A 527 4.74 4.08 -7.00
CA ARG A 527 5.77 5.13 -6.87
C ARG A 527 6.68 5.30 -8.08
N PHE A 528 7.14 4.21 -8.67
CA PHE A 528 8.07 4.21 -9.80
C PHE A 528 7.51 3.63 -11.09
N VAL A 529 6.22 3.30 -11.12
CA VAL A 529 5.56 2.79 -12.32
C VAL A 529 5.65 3.84 -13.42
N ALA A 530 6.23 3.42 -14.54
CA ALA A 530 6.43 4.24 -15.69
C ALA A 530 5.18 4.28 -16.58
N PHE A 531 5.14 5.26 -17.48
CA PHE A 531 4.04 5.37 -18.43
C PHE A 531 4.00 4.15 -19.38
N ASN A 532 2.79 3.69 -19.70
CA ASN A 532 2.61 2.61 -20.67
C ASN A 532 2.55 3.18 -22.09
N TYR A 533 3.68 3.16 -22.80
CA TYR A 533 3.78 3.65 -24.18
C TYR A 533 2.87 2.91 -25.18
N ARG A 534 2.26 1.78 -24.81
CA ARG A 534 1.30 1.03 -25.64
C ARG A 534 -0.15 1.51 -25.49
N LYS A 535 -0.45 2.37 -24.50
CA LYS A 535 -1.78 2.93 -24.27
C LYS A 535 -1.84 4.42 -24.63
N PRO A 536 -3.04 4.97 -24.92
CA PRO A 536 -3.28 6.41 -25.01
C PRO A 536 -2.83 7.12 -23.73
N ASP A 537 -2.48 8.40 -23.86
CA ASP A 537 -1.90 9.13 -22.73
C ASP A 537 -2.90 9.38 -21.60
N SER A 538 -4.19 9.53 -21.93
CA SER A 538 -5.30 9.67 -21.00
C SER A 538 -5.55 8.45 -20.10
N GLU A 539 -4.90 7.30 -20.39
CA GLU A 539 -5.09 6.04 -19.70
C GLU A 539 -3.81 5.54 -18.99
N ASN A 540 -2.80 6.39 -18.85
CA ASN A 540 -1.51 6.05 -18.26
C ASN A 540 -1.42 6.41 -16.78
N GLY A 541 -1.13 5.42 -15.94
CA GLY A 541 -0.59 5.67 -14.60
C GLY A 541 0.83 6.22 -14.71
N ARG A 542 1.13 7.31 -14.00
CA ARG A 542 2.46 7.93 -13.96
C ARG A 542 2.86 8.19 -12.51
N GLY A 543 3.35 7.16 -11.82
CA GLY A 543 3.54 7.19 -10.36
C GLY A 543 4.33 8.39 -9.85
N LEU A 544 5.58 8.51 -10.30
CA LEU A 544 6.46 9.62 -9.90
C LEU A 544 5.88 10.98 -10.30
N GLN A 545 5.35 11.11 -11.53
CA GLN A 545 4.75 12.36 -12.00
C GLN A 545 3.56 12.76 -11.12
N ARG A 546 2.68 11.81 -10.81
CA ARG A 546 1.49 12.00 -9.97
C ARG A 546 1.90 12.48 -8.59
N LYS A 547 2.89 11.84 -7.97
CA LYS A 547 3.43 12.24 -6.66
C LYS A 547 4.01 13.66 -6.73
N ILE A 548 4.80 13.99 -7.74
CA ILE A 548 5.36 15.35 -7.92
C ILE A 548 4.23 16.38 -8.08
N GLN A 549 3.21 16.10 -8.89
CA GLN A 549 2.08 17.00 -9.10
C GLN A 549 1.34 17.27 -7.79
N ILE A 550 1.00 16.22 -7.02
CA ILE A 550 0.34 16.36 -5.72
C ILE A 550 1.20 17.17 -4.76
N LEU A 551 2.49 16.85 -4.66
CA LEU A 551 3.39 17.56 -3.76
C LEU A 551 3.49 19.04 -4.14
N LEU A 552 3.53 19.38 -5.43
CA LEU A 552 3.57 20.77 -5.89
C LEU A 552 2.19 21.46 -5.95
N GLY A 553 1.11 20.77 -5.53
CA GLY A 553 -0.27 21.26 -5.60
C GLY A 553 -0.76 21.52 -7.02
N LEU A 554 -0.21 20.84 -8.02
CA LEU A 554 -0.58 20.96 -9.44
C LEU A 554 -1.82 20.10 -9.72
N GLN A 555 -2.75 20.61 -10.53
CA GLN A 555 -3.98 19.90 -10.80
C GLN A 555 -3.73 18.60 -11.59
N THR A 556 -4.51 17.58 -11.23
CA THR A 556 -4.47 16.27 -11.88
C THR A 556 -5.01 16.37 -13.30
N GLY A 557 -4.12 16.38 -14.30
CA GLY A 557 -4.51 16.34 -15.73
C GLY A 557 -3.97 17.50 -16.57
N GLU A 558 -3.44 18.55 -15.94
CA GLU A 558 -2.68 19.56 -16.67
C GLU A 558 -1.32 18.96 -17.07
N LYS A 559 -0.87 19.25 -18.30
CA LYS A 559 0.47 18.86 -18.78
C LYS A 559 1.52 19.78 -18.13
N ASP A 560 1.50 19.90 -16.81
CA ASP A 560 2.41 20.77 -16.05
C ASP A 560 3.78 20.13 -15.84
N VAL A 561 3.79 18.80 -15.82
CA VAL A 561 4.99 17.98 -15.65
C VAL A 561 4.98 16.93 -16.72
N ARG A 562 6.09 16.81 -17.46
CA ARG A 562 6.28 15.74 -18.46
C ARG A 562 7.55 15.00 -18.14
N ILE A 563 7.48 13.67 -18.11
CA ILE A 563 8.63 12.80 -17.88
C ILE A 563 8.89 12.00 -19.16
N VAL A 564 10.12 12.08 -19.66
CA VAL A 564 10.60 11.29 -20.80
C VAL A 564 11.68 10.34 -20.32
N GLU A 565 11.48 9.05 -20.56
CA GLU A 565 12.47 8.03 -20.27
C GLU A 565 13.39 7.81 -21.45
N HIS A 566 14.69 8.01 -21.24
CA HIS A 566 15.64 7.96 -22.35
C HIS A 566 15.74 6.55 -22.92
N VAL A 567 15.66 5.50 -22.08
CA VAL A 567 15.71 4.10 -22.52
C VAL A 567 14.69 3.77 -23.63
N LEU A 568 13.56 4.47 -23.68
CA LEU A 568 12.53 4.24 -24.70
C LEU A 568 12.86 4.90 -26.05
N LEU A 569 13.80 5.86 -26.06
CA LEU A 569 14.32 6.52 -27.25
C LEU A 569 15.48 5.74 -27.89
N ARG A 570 15.88 4.60 -27.31
CA ARG A 570 16.91 3.74 -27.89
C ARG A 570 16.49 3.26 -29.29
N PRO A 571 17.43 3.09 -30.23
CA PRO A 571 17.14 2.52 -31.54
C PRO A 571 16.67 1.07 -31.39
N SER A 572 15.73 0.65 -32.25
CA SER A 572 15.18 -0.70 -32.24
C SER A 572 16.16 -1.74 -32.81
N ALA A 573 17.09 -1.30 -33.65
CA ALA A 573 18.17 -2.11 -34.22
C ALA A 573 19.48 -1.31 -34.30
N GLY A 574 20.61 -1.93 -33.92
CA GLY A 574 21.94 -1.33 -33.98
C GLY A 574 22.60 -1.13 -32.61
N ILE A 575 23.89 -0.80 -32.63
CA ILE A 575 24.62 -0.34 -31.43
C ILE A 575 24.13 1.08 -31.15
N ALA A 576 23.67 1.31 -29.93
CA ALA A 576 23.35 2.66 -29.49
C ALA A 576 24.66 3.45 -29.36
N ASP A 577 25.03 4.24 -30.37
CA ASP A 577 25.99 5.34 -30.16
C ASP A 577 25.44 6.18 -28.99
N HIS A 578 26.24 6.32 -27.92
CA HIS A 578 25.86 6.94 -26.64
C HIS A 578 24.96 6.09 -25.70
N THR A 579 25.33 4.85 -25.37
CA THR A 579 24.64 4.03 -24.34
C THR A 579 24.47 4.74 -22.99
N ASP A 580 25.39 5.65 -22.64
CA ASP A 580 25.32 6.51 -21.44
C ASP A 580 24.13 7.48 -21.41
N PHE A 581 23.57 7.84 -22.58
CA PHE A 581 22.38 8.69 -22.66
C PHE A 581 21.10 7.94 -22.28
N PHE A 582 21.04 6.64 -22.57
CA PHE A 582 19.82 5.83 -22.44
C PHE A 582 19.66 5.19 -21.06
N SER A 583 20.78 4.81 -20.43
CA SER A 583 20.76 4.02 -19.20
C SER A 583 20.40 4.89 -17.98
N TYR A 584 19.30 4.55 -17.30
CA TYR A 584 18.87 5.16 -16.03
C TYR A 584 18.79 6.70 -16.05
N ARG A 585 18.34 7.29 -17.15
CA ARG A 585 18.13 8.74 -17.30
C ARG A 585 16.68 9.05 -17.68
N ILE A 586 16.18 10.13 -17.09
CA ILE A 586 14.90 10.75 -17.46
C ILE A 586 15.09 12.24 -17.69
N SER A 587 14.28 12.82 -18.58
CA SER A 587 14.09 14.27 -18.68
C SER A 587 12.76 14.65 -18.03
N VAL A 588 12.78 15.61 -17.12
CA VAL A 588 11.58 16.18 -16.47
C VAL A 588 11.39 17.60 -16.98
N ILE A 589 10.26 17.87 -17.62
CA ILE A 589 10.00 19.11 -18.33
C ILE A 589 8.84 19.84 -17.66
N PHE A 590 9.08 21.11 -17.33
CA PHE A 590 8.11 22.05 -16.79
C PHE A 590 7.92 23.25 -17.76
N PRO A 591 6.72 23.82 -17.87
CA PRO A 591 6.51 25.15 -18.45
C PRO A 591 7.28 26.23 -17.67
N SER A 592 7.81 27.24 -18.36
CA SER A 592 8.53 28.34 -17.69
C SER A 592 7.70 29.59 -17.43
N SER A 593 6.53 29.75 -18.06
CA SER A 593 5.79 31.02 -18.07
C SER A 593 4.30 30.87 -17.73
N GLU A 594 3.96 29.92 -16.86
CA GLU A 594 2.56 29.63 -16.48
C GLU A 594 2.38 29.80 -14.98
N GLY A 595 1.66 30.86 -14.58
CA GLY A 595 1.31 31.12 -13.17
C GLY A 595 2.52 31.07 -12.24
N ARG A 596 2.43 30.22 -11.20
CA ARG A 596 3.50 30.04 -10.20
C ARG A 596 4.81 29.47 -10.76
N MET A 597 4.83 28.94 -11.99
CA MET A 597 6.05 28.42 -12.62
C MET A 597 7.03 29.53 -13.07
N GLU A 598 6.59 30.78 -13.07
CA GLU A 598 7.48 31.94 -13.26
C GLU A 598 8.32 32.23 -12.00
N ASP A 599 7.83 31.87 -10.83
CA ASP A 599 8.49 32.17 -9.56
C ASP A 599 9.74 31.29 -9.34
N ALA A 600 10.87 31.94 -9.06
CA ALA A 600 12.14 31.25 -8.87
C ALA A 600 12.17 30.35 -7.63
N GLY A 601 11.42 30.70 -6.58
CA GLY A 601 11.27 29.90 -5.36
C GLY A 601 10.48 28.62 -5.64
N PHE A 602 9.37 28.73 -6.39
CA PHE A 602 8.61 27.57 -6.85
C PHE A 602 9.45 26.65 -7.73
N ARG A 603 10.24 27.19 -8.67
CA ARG A 603 11.12 26.36 -9.51
C ARG A 603 12.11 25.55 -8.68
N LYS A 604 12.75 26.18 -7.69
CA LYS A 604 13.66 25.49 -6.77
C LYS A 604 12.94 24.40 -5.98
N LEU A 605 11.74 24.68 -5.47
CA LEU A 605 10.90 23.70 -4.79
C LEU A 605 10.55 22.51 -5.70
N ALA A 606 10.18 22.77 -6.95
CA ALA A 606 9.87 21.73 -7.94
C ALA A 606 11.09 20.86 -8.23
N GLU A 607 12.26 21.47 -8.43
CA GLU A 607 13.51 20.73 -8.64
C GLU A 607 13.89 19.86 -7.44
N GLU A 608 13.87 20.42 -6.23
CA GLU A 608 14.11 19.66 -4.98
C GLU A 608 13.10 18.51 -4.83
N THR A 609 11.83 18.74 -5.13
CA THR A 609 10.77 17.72 -5.08
C THR A 609 11.06 16.58 -6.05
N VAL A 610 11.50 16.87 -7.28
CA VAL A 610 11.91 15.85 -8.26
C VAL A 610 13.09 15.05 -7.73
N TYR A 611 14.17 15.70 -7.27
CA TYR A 611 15.37 15.00 -6.80
C TYR A 611 15.11 14.13 -5.56
N LEU A 612 14.28 14.59 -4.62
CA LEU A 612 13.96 13.83 -3.40
C LEU A 612 13.07 12.61 -3.65
N ASN A 613 12.28 12.60 -4.72
CA ASN A 613 11.32 11.53 -5.01
C ASN A 613 11.77 10.59 -6.15
N CYS A 614 12.80 10.96 -6.92
CA CYS A 614 13.35 10.09 -7.97
C CYS A 614 14.13 8.90 -7.36
N PRO A 615 14.09 7.70 -7.96
CA PRO A 615 14.97 6.60 -7.54
C PRO A 615 16.45 7.01 -7.55
N ALA A 616 17.21 6.60 -6.53
CA ALA A 616 18.61 7.01 -6.40
C ALA A 616 19.53 6.61 -7.58
N HIS A 617 19.17 5.54 -8.30
CA HIS A 617 19.91 5.07 -9.48
C HIS A 617 19.46 5.73 -10.80
N VAL A 618 18.35 6.47 -10.79
CA VAL A 618 17.83 7.22 -11.95
C VAL A 618 18.28 8.66 -11.86
N HIS A 619 18.87 9.18 -12.94
CA HIS A 619 19.30 10.56 -13.03
C HIS A 619 18.24 11.43 -13.75
N PRO A 620 17.54 12.33 -13.02
CA PRO A 620 16.62 13.27 -13.63
C PRO A 620 17.34 14.51 -14.15
N GLU A 621 17.12 14.85 -15.42
CA GLU A 621 17.52 16.11 -16.03
C GLU A 621 16.30 17.04 -16.12
N ILE A 622 16.32 18.16 -15.39
CA ILE A 622 15.17 19.08 -15.29
C ILE A 622 15.31 20.25 -16.27
N PHE A 623 14.25 20.52 -17.04
CA PHE A 623 14.19 21.59 -18.03
C PHE A 623 12.94 22.46 -17.84
N TRP A 624 13.13 23.79 -17.85
CA TRP A 624 12.07 24.79 -17.86
C TRP A 624 11.96 25.39 -19.26
N LEU A 625 10.84 25.16 -19.95
CA LEU A 625 10.69 25.54 -21.36
C LEU A 625 9.68 26.67 -21.54
N ASP A 626 10.04 27.67 -22.34
CA ASP A 626 9.11 28.69 -22.82
C ASP A 626 8.03 28.06 -23.74
N PRO A 627 6.89 28.74 -23.95
CA PRO A 627 5.78 28.18 -24.73
C PRO A 627 6.17 27.72 -26.14
N GLY A 628 7.14 28.37 -26.79
CA GLY A 628 7.61 27.99 -28.12
C GLY A 628 8.36 26.66 -28.10
N ARG A 629 9.33 26.52 -27.19
CA ARG A 629 10.09 25.27 -27.02
C ARG A 629 9.23 24.14 -26.44
N LEU A 630 8.30 24.45 -25.54
CA LEU A 630 7.36 23.48 -24.98
C LEU A 630 6.45 22.92 -26.08
N GLY A 631 5.92 23.77 -26.97
CA GLY A 631 5.13 23.35 -28.12
C GLY A 631 5.93 22.50 -29.12
N GLN A 632 7.21 22.85 -29.35
CA GLN A 632 8.10 22.01 -30.17
C GLN A 632 8.34 20.64 -29.53
N PHE A 633 8.59 20.59 -28.22
CA PHE A 633 8.74 19.35 -27.48
C PHE A 633 7.49 18.47 -27.60
N ASP A 634 6.31 19.04 -27.35
CA ASP A 634 5.05 18.31 -27.40
C ASP A 634 4.81 17.69 -28.78
N LEU A 635 5.08 18.45 -29.86
CA LEU A 635 4.98 17.95 -31.23
C LEU A 635 5.91 16.76 -31.50
N LEU A 636 7.17 16.87 -31.07
CA LEU A 636 8.17 15.80 -31.26
C LEU A 636 7.81 14.56 -30.45
N HIS A 637 7.39 14.74 -29.20
CA HIS A 637 7.03 13.68 -28.28
C HIS A 637 5.77 12.94 -28.74
N GLU A 638 4.72 13.66 -29.15
CA GLU A 638 3.49 13.06 -29.67
C GLU A 638 3.76 12.26 -30.96
N LYS A 639 4.53 12.84 -31.90
CA LYS A 639 4.93 12.14 -33.13
C LYS A 639 5.71 10.85 -32.84
N TRP A 640 6.65 10.90 -31.89
CA TRP A 640 7.40 9.71 -31.46
C TRP A 640 6.49 8.65 -30.85
N LEU A 641 5.59 9.03 -29.93
CA LEU A 641 4.65 8.11 -29.30
C LEU A 641 3.73 7.43 -30.32
N GLU A 642 3.18 8.19 -31.28
CA GLU A 642 2.35 7.62 -32.35
C GLU A 642 3.12 6.59 -33.18
N ASN A 643 4.35 6.92 -33.60
CA ASN A 643 5.19 6.03 -34.37
C ASN A 643 5.60 4.78 -33.58
N LYS A 644 5.91 4.92 -32.29
CA LYS A 644 6.24 3.80 -31.39
C LYS A 644 5.05 2.85 -31.22
N ARG A 645 3.83 3.37 -31.05
CA ARG A 645 2.60 2.57 -30.99
C ARG A 645 2.32 1.81 -32.29
N ARG A 646 2.61 2.42 -33.44
CA ARG A 646 2.43 1.80 -34.76
C ARG A 646 3.58 0.88 -35.15
N SER A 647 4.68 0.86 -34.39
CA SER A 647 5.92 0.15 -34.72
C SER A 647 6.45 0.51 -36.13
N ASN A 648 6.35 1.78 -36.52
CA ASN A 648 6.78 2.27 -37.83
C ASN A 648 7.34 3.69 -37.72
N GLY A 649 8.55 3.93 -38.23
CA GLY A 649 9.23 5.24 -38.20
C GLY A 649 9.53 5.76 -36.78
N ALA A 650 9.56 4.88 -35.77
CA ALA A 650 9.77 5.24 -34.37
C ALA A 650 11.20 5.72 -34.09
N ASP A 651 12.19 5.06 -34.69
CA ASP A 651 13.61 5.35 -34.47
C ASP A 651 13.99 6.75 -34.98
N ASP A 652 13.54 7.14 -36.18
CA ASP A 652 13.78 8.50 -36.71
C ASP A 652 13.10 9.58 -35.86
N ALA A 653 11.88 9.32 -35.39
CA ALA A 653 11.17 10.24 -34.51
C ALA A 653 11.85 10.34 -33.12
N ALA A 654 12.34 9.22 -32.59
CA ALA A 654 13.12 9.17 -31.36
C ALA A 654 14.41 9.98 -31.49
N LEU A 655 15.14 9.83 -32.61
CA LEU A 655 16.39 10.56 -32.84
C LEU A 655 16.20 12.08 -32.85
N ASN A 656 15.10 12.57 -33.44
CA ASN A 656 14.75 14.00 -33.39
C ASN A 656 14.52 14.49 -31.96
N LEU A 657 13.86 13.68 -31.13
CA LEU A 657 13.64 14.01 -29.71
C LEU A 657 14.94 13.95 -28.90
N VAL A 658 15.81 12.96 -29.17
CA VAL A 658 17.16 12.87 -28.57
C VAL A 658 17.98 14.11 -28.88
N HIS A 659 18.04 14.52 -30.15
CA HIS A 659 18.76 15.74 -30.56
C HIS A 659 18.20 16.99 -29.88
N PHE A 660 16.88 17.10 -29.75
CA PHE A 660 16.24 18.21 -29.04
C PHE A 660 16.66 18.26 -27.56
N LEU A 661 16.58 17.12 -26.85
CA LEU A 661 16.97 17.04 -25.43
C LEU A 661 18.47 17.30 -25.22
N GLN A 662 19.33 16.76 -26.08
CA GLN A 662 20.77 17.05 -26.03
C GLN A 662 21.09 18.53 -26.31
N GLY A 663 20.32 19.16 -27.20
CA GLY A 663 20.41 20.61 -27.44
C GLY A 663 20.05 21.43 -26.21
N LEU A 664 18.98 21.06 -25.50
CA LEU A 664 18.60 21.70 -24.23
C LEU A 664 19.69 21.57 -23.18
N ARG A 665 20.32 20.39 -23.07
CA ARG A 665 21.40 20.14 -22.11
C ARG A 665 22.62 21.02 -22.38
N ARG A 666 23.06 21.14 -23.65
CA ARG A 666 24.19 22.02 -24.01
C ARG A 666 23.94 23.48 -23.64
N MET A 667 22.72 23.98 -23.86
CA MET A 667 22.34 25.35 -23.48
C MET A 667 22.24 25.58 -21.96
N LYS A 668 22.13 24.51 -21.16
CA LYS A 668 22.11 24.59 -19.69
C LYS A 668 23.52 24.59 -19.11
N ASP A 669 24.46 23.96 -19.80
CA ASP A 669 25.88 23.89 -19.42
C ASP A 669 26.67 25.14 -19.88
N GLU A 670 26.15 25.90 -20.86
CA GLU A 670 26.61 27.23 -21.28
C GLU A 670 26.04 28.35 -20.39
#